data_AF-A0A847VAY4-F1
#
_entry.id   AF-A0A847VAY4-F1
#
_cell.length_a   1.000
_cell.length_b   1.000
_cell.length_c   1.000
_cell.angle_alpha   90.00
_cell.angle_beta   90.00
_cell.angle_gamma   90.00
#
_symmetry.space_group_name_H-M   'P 1'
#
loop_
_entity.id
_entity.type
_entity.pdbx_description
1 polymer ?
#
loop_
_entity_poly.entity_id
_entity_poly.type
_entity_poly.pdbx_seq_one_letter_code
_entity_poly.pdbx_strand_id
1 'polypeptide(L)'
;MEPARAYAGIPGLLQRAIDDGDEAAWAEIVQRVDYIHAHVDLALSALDRETGFAERVRSEVRDGKRLVFKPNLVGPTAIHSVTHGEDLGAPICTDWTVIAALMRWFHDRLGITYHQMALGEASTSVNVWEFLWSRDTGRRITAEAVFEGRSGDFYGGWGFYFVRRYLADRHPSDHDDDPMSGYGESVDGTYLPPGRATGRLMVYDLNRVGDDASRGRTVPVPGGANFREVTLHKVIVGGDPANPSDLADYPGCVLVNVPKLKIHAQDLLTNAIKNLGIGLYPVQCPAGGGHGGQSWKYALPSSTLPTYKARLPHMPWVVEIDEETDEPQRNEDGTYRAVKNDGMPGTQADVIRATQAQQVFMVHVSDSIDMINLNHNPEGIAVRCPEGYLWSSLDPVALDLFSARYCFKTVPMAEGIRLREENGWSTEFVRHVPVARVEGTQIVTDEGLDSPLFRYNLYRYAERRGMGRQQYRVAGWDTVTESPLASLDGHLGRVEDDRFLELMTGTMYHNLSCMLWDMQRTLLSYAEAHDRLTGSSLLAAFMEGFDGNGDGMIDYDENGTKGYWTIAFYILARALEMQMREEHGPLSGHFYQTARLFIKPTRREWNAGGHDFSREYHLVTLAGTAFQLSRNEAVFDDPFVPGMRWGQGMWPSWEFTSWYLFMSVIYGGQSLAEFSAPSLYADAFQYADKTTNGGGYTGSRDASISDPCAIANYLEAVSKGAAPLDFTLYLPEGYGSLDGRAIPNVEETGDPEKVFTAHFGGGREVW
;
A
#
# COMPACT_ATOMS: atom_id res chain seq x y z
N MET A 1 -4.41 -17.02 18.74
CA MET A 1 -3.08 -17.34 19.31
C MET A 1 -2.57 -16.14 20.09
N GLU A 2 -1.54 -16.27 20.92
CA GLU A 2 -0.92 -15.13 21.63
C GLU A 2 0.08 -14.41 20.70
N PRO A 3 -0.18 -13.17 20.25
CA PRO A 3 0.65 -12.49 19.24
C PRO A 3 2.09 -12.25 19.72
N ALA A 4 2.27 -11.97 21.01
CA ALA A 4 3.59 -11.70 21.61
C ALA A 4 4.56 -12.89 21.50
N ARG A 5 4.03 -14.11 21.34
CA ARG A 5 4.82 -15.35 21.16
C ARG A 5 5.05 -15.73 19.70
N ALA A 6 4.42 -15.02 18.77
CA ALA A 6 4.67 -15.15 17.34
C ALA A 6 5.85 -14.24 16.95
N TYR A 7 5.69 -13.39 15.93
CA TYR A 7 6.80 -12.62 15.36
C TYR A 7 7.08 -11.25 16.03
N ALA A 8 6.35 -10.89 17.09
CA ALA A 8 6.57 -9.63 17.81
C ALA A 8 8.00 -9.54 18.41
N GLY A 9 8.83 -8.61 17.92
CA GLY A 9 10.21 -8.43 18.41
C GLY A 9 11.27 -9.25 17.67
N ILE A 10 10.88 -10.03 16.65
CA ILE A 10 11.85 -10.73 15.78
C ILE A 10 12.88 -9.79 15.13
N PRO A 11 12.56 -8.57 14.67
CA PRO A 11 13.56 -7.69 14.07
C PRO A 11 14.77 -7.41 14.98
N GLY A 12 14.55 -7.21 16.28
CA GLY A 12 15.64 -7.00 17.23
C GLY A 12 16.44 -8.28 17.52
N LEU A 13 15.79 -9.46 17.51
CA LEU A 13 16.49 -10.74 17.59
C LEU A 13 17.33 -11.01 16.33
N LEU A 14 16.78 -10.67 15.16
CA LEU A 14 17.42 -10.88 13.87
C LEU A 14 18.65 -9.98 13.72
N GLN A 15 18.54 -8.72 14.14
CA GLN A 15 19.67 -7.79 14.22
C GLN A 15 20.83 -8.40 15.02
N ARG A 16 20.59 -8.88 16.25
CA ARG A 16 21.61 -9.56 17.07
C ARG A 16 22.18 -10.81 16.40
N ALA A 17 21.34 -11.61 15.75
CA ALA A 17 21.79 -12.80 15.05
C ALA A 17 22.70 -12.47 13.84
N ILE A 18 22.49 -11.32 13.19
CA ILE A 18 23.30 -10.85 12.06
C ILE A 18 24.59 -10.19 12.57
N ASP A 19 24.47 -9.22 13.47
CA ASP A 19 25.58 -8.35 13.91
C ASP A 19 26.56 -9.07 14.84
N ASP A 20 26.02 -9.82 15.81
CA ASP A 20 26.80 -10.43 16.89
C ASP A 20 27.03 -11.93 16.68
N GLY A 21 26.40 -12.54 15.67
CA GLY A 21 26.37 -13.99 15.51
C GLY A 21 25.66 -14.69 16.68
N ASP A 22 24.63 -14.05 17.25
CA ASP A 22 23.95 -14.52 18.45
C ASP A 22 23.05 -15.74 18.19
N GLU A 23 23.60 -16.93 18.46
CA GLU A 23 22.87 -18.20 18.31
C GLU A 23 21.70 -18.35 19.30
N ALA A 24 21.71 -17.65 20.45
CA ALA A 24 20.58 -17.67 21.37
C ALA A 24 19.40 -16.84 20.83
N ALA A 25 19.70 -15.69 20.22
CA ALA A 25 18.70 -14.88 19.52
C ALA A 25 18.09 -15.66 18.33
N TRP A 26 18.93 -16.36 17.55
CA TRP A 26 18.44 -17.25 16.49
C TRP A 26 17.57 -18.39 17.05
N ALA A 27 17.99 -19.06 18.12
CA ALA A 27 17.19 -20.11 18.75
C ALA A 27 15.82 -19.61 19.24
N GLU A 28 15.73 -18.36 19.73
CA GLU A 28 14.45 -17.75 20.09
C GLU A 28 13.57 -17.48 18.87
N ILE A 29 14.14 -16.98 17.76
CA ILE A 29 13.43 -16.85 16.49
C ILE A 29 12.86 -18.19 16.06
N VAL A 30 13.65 -19.26 16.09
CA VAL A 30 13.22 -20.61 15.73
C VAL A 30 12.04 -21.07 16.60
N GLN A 31 12.07 -20.83 17.91
CA GLN A 31 10.94 -21.17 18.82
C GLN A 31 9.65 -20.41 18.47
N ARG A 32 9.76 -19.16 18.04
CA ARG A 32 8.62 -18.36 17.59
C ARG A 32 8.04 -18.87 16.28
N VAL A 33 8.90 -19.27 15.33
CA VAL A 33 8.44 -19.89 14.07
C VAL A 33 7.79 -21.25 14.35
N ASP A 34 8.32 -22.06 15.27
CA ASP A 34 7.68 -23.31 15.72
C ASP A 34 6.29 -23.06 16.32
N TYR A 35 6.15 -21.99 17.11
CA TYR A 35 4.87 -21.56 17.66
C TYR A 35 3.87 -21.22 16.55
N ILE A 36 4.29 -20.45 15.54
CA ILE A 36 3.45 -20.15 14.36
C ILE A 36 3.09 -21.43 13.61
N HIS A 37 4.05 -22.33 13.38
CA HIS A 37 3.83 -23.61 12.70
C HIS A 37 2.76 -24.47 13.39
N ALA A 38 2.75 -24.54 14.73
CA ALA A 38 1.71 -25.24 15.46
C ALA A 38 0.29 -24.66 15.21
N HIS A 39 0.18 -23.35 14.99
CA HIS A 39 -1.11 -22.70 14.70
C HIS A 39 -1.50 -22.78 13.23
N VAL A 40 -0.52 -22.75 12.32
CA VAL A 40 -0.72 -23.11 10.90
C VAL A 40 -1.35 -24.49 10.79
N ASP A 41 -0.88 -25.45 11.59
CA ASP A 41 -1.43 -26.80 11.61
C ASP A 41 -2.91 -26.84 12.01
N LEU A 42 -3.31 -26.05 13.01
CA LEU A 42 -4.71 -25.95 13.42
C LEU A 42 -5.60 -25.38 12.30
N ALA A 43 -5.16 -24.30 11.65
CA ALA A 43 -5.91 -23.66 10.58
C ALA A 43 -6.04 -24.56 9.34
N LEU A 44 -4.92 -25.10 8.85
CA LEU A 44 -4.92 -25.92 7.64
C LEU A 44 -5.54 -27.31 7.86
N SER A 45 -5.38 -27.92 9.04
CA SER A 45 -6.07 -29.18 9.34
C SER A 45 -7.59 -29.01 9.46
N ALA A 46 -8.07 -27.85 9.94
CA ALA A 46 -9.49 -27.54 9.92
C ALA A 46 -10.00 -27.39 8.48
N LEU A 47 -9.27 -26.64 7.64
CA LEU A 47 -9.61 -26.48 6.23
C LEU A 47 -9.61 -27.83 5.48
N ASP A 48 -8.62 -28.69 5.73
CA ASP A 48 -8.52 -29.99 5.06
C ASP A 48 -9.63 -30.95 5.48
N ARG A 49 -10.00 -31.00 6.77
CA ARG A 49 -11.16 -31.81 7.20
C ARG A 49 -12.46 -31.41 6.50
N GLU A 50 -12.61 -30.13 6.19
CA GLU A 50 -13.81 -29.57 5.57
C GLU A 50 -13.83 -29.71 4.04
N THR A 51 -12.66 -29.74 3.39
CA THR A 51 -12.55 -29.58 1.94
C THR A 51 -11.76 -30.67 1.24
N GLY A 52 -10.93 -31.42 1.96
CA GLY A 52 -9.97 -32.39 1.42
C GLY A 52 -8.89 -31.76 0.52
N PHE A 53 -8.60 -30.47 0.67
CA PHE A 53 -7.71 -29.76 -0.23
C PHE A 53 -6.29 -30.35 -0.27
N ALA A 54 -5.81 -30.96 0.83
CA ALA A 54 -4.48 -31.52 0.91
C ALA A 54 -4.23 -32.59 -0.16
N GLU A 55 -5.22 -33.46 -0.42
CA GLU A 55 -5.09 -34.48 -1.45
C GLU A 55 -5.05 -33.85 -2.85
N ARG A 56 -5.81 -32.78 -3.08
CA ARG A 56 -5.77 -32.05 -4.34
C ARG A 56 -4.38 -31.44 -4.56
N VAL A 57 -3.79 -30.81 -3.55
CA VAL A 57 -2.41 -30.27 -3.62
C VAL A 57 -1.41 -31.37 -3.93
N ARG A 58 -1.43 -32.49 -3.18
CA ARG A 58 -0.52 -33.62 -3.41
C ARG A 58 -0.62 -34.16 -4.83
N SER A 59 -1.84 -34.29 -5.34
CA SER A 59 -2.10 -34.78 -6.70
C SER A 59 -1.50 -33.85 -7.75
N GLU A 60 -1.79 -32.56 -7.68
CA GLU A 60 -1.28 -31.55 -8.63
C GLU A 60 0.25 -31.44 -8.62
N VAL A 61 0.88 -31.52 -7.43
CA VAL A 61 2.34 -31.49 -7.30
C VAL A 61 2.97 -32.79 -7.83
N ARG A 62 2.33 -33.94 -7.63
CA ARG A 62 2.75 -35.23 -8.20
C ARG A 62 2.67 -35.22 -9.73
N ASP A 63 1.70 -34.50 -10.29
CA ASP A 63 1.55 -34.28 -11.73
C ASP A 63 2.56 -33.27 -12.31
N GLY A 64 3.45 -32.74 -11.47
CA GLY A 64 4.59 -31.91 -11.86
C GLY A 64 4.41 -30.41 -11.65
N LYS A 65 3.24 -29.93 -11.19
CA LYS A 65 3.06 -28.51 -10.84
C LYS A 65 3.93 -28.13 -9.64
N ARG A 66 4.38 -26.88 -9.59
CA ARG A 66 5.07 -26.34 -8.41
C ARG A 66 4.07 -25.83 -7.37
N LEU A 67 4.41 -25.95 -6.09
CA LEU A 67 3.71 -25.27 -5.02
C LEU A 67 4.31 -23.86 -4.85
N VAL A 68 3.66 -22.84 -5.41
CA VAL A 68 4.18 -21.47 -5.43
C VAL A 68 3.57 -20.68 -4.28
N PHE A 69 4.41 -20.15 -3.40
CA PHE A 69 4.02 -19.24 -2.32
C PHE A 69 4.13 -17.80 -2.80
N LYS A 70 3.02 -17.06 -2.70
CA LYS A 70 2.96 -15.64 -3.03
C LYS A 70 2.64 -14.83 -1.77
N PRO A 71 3.65 -14.31 -1.04
CA PRO A 71 3.44 -13.35 0.03
C PRO A 71 2.88 -12.01 -0.50
N ASN A 72 2.59 -11.08 0.39
CA ASN A 72 2.33 -9.68 0.03
C ASN A 72 3.55 -8.82 0.37
N LEU A 73 4.36 -8.42 -0.61
CA LEU A 73 5.57 -7.61 -0.39
C LEU A 73 5.45 -6.21 -1.01
N VAL A 74 4.49 -5.40 -0.56
CA VAL A 74 4.24 -4.04 -1.10
C VAL A 74 5.51 -3.18 -1.11
N GLY A 75 6.29 -3.23 -0.03
CA GLY A 75 7.63 -2.64 0.09
C GLY A 75 8.57 -3.64 0.73
N PRO A 76 9.43 -4.36 -0.03
CA PRO A 76 10.25 -5.45 0.48
C PRO A 76 11.46 -4.95 1.29
N THR A 77 11.26 -4.00 2.19
CA THR A 77 12.25 -3.39 3.09
C THR A 77 11.89 -3.71 4.54
N ALA A 78 11.93 -5.00 4.90
CA ALA A 78 11.66 -5.43 6.27
C ALA A 78 12.92 -5.41 7.15
N ILE A 79 14.08 -5.63 6.54
CA ILE A 79 15.40 -5.61 7.18
C ILE A 79 16.13 -4.36 6.69
N HIS A 80 16.52 -3.49 7.61
CA HIS A 80 17.24 -2.27 7.29
C HIS A 80 18.67 -2.61 6.83
N SER A 81 19.12 -2.07 5.70
CA SER A 81 20.37 -2.50 5.08
C SER A 81 21.66 -2.11 5.84
N VAL A 82 21.56 -1.07 6.69
CA VAL A 82 22.68 -0.59 7.52
C VAL A 82 22.61 -1.10 8.97
N THR A 83 21.46 -0.98 9.64
CA THR A 83 21.32 -1.34 11.06
C THR A 83 20.92 -2.80 11.26
N HIS A 84 20.48 -3.50 10.21
CA HIS A 84 19.91 -4.85 10.24
C HIS A 84 18.70 -5.04 11.17
N GLY A 85 18.17 -3.95 11.71
CA GLY A 85 16.95 -3.91 12.49
C GLY A 85 15.70 -3.81 11.63
N GLU A 86 14.59 -3.45 12.27
CA GLU A 86 13.31 -3.23 11.62
C GLU A 86 13.37 -2.04 10.65
N ASP A 87 12.81 -2.23 9.45
CA ASP A 87 12.63 -1.17 8.45
C ASP A 87 11.15 -1.02 8.05
N LEU A 88 10.82 0.02 7.29
CA LEU A 88 9.46 0.51 7.04
C LEU A 88 8.53 -0.50 6.37
N GLY A 89 9.09 -1.50 5.68
CA GLY A 89 8.37 -2.59 5.05
C GLY A 89 7.95 -3.72 6.01
N ALA A 90 8.58 -3.83 7.18
CA ALA A 90 8.33 -4.90 8.14
C ALA A 90 6.86 -5.00 8.62
N PRO A 91 6.16 -3.90 8.98
CA PRO A 91 4.77 -4.01 9.41
C PRO A 91 3.84 -4.40 8.27
N ILE A 92 4.11 -3.96 7.04
CA ILE A 92 3.16 -4.03 5.93
C ILE A 92 3.32 -5.26 5.04
N CYS A 93 4.46 -5.94 5.10
CA CYS A 93 4.70 -7.18 4.37
C CYS A 93 4.14 -8.38 5.13
N THR A 94 3.81 -9.46 4.40
CA THR A 94 3.64 -10.78 5.03
C THR A 94 4.92 -11.13 5.76
N ASP A 95 4.84 -11.48 7.04
CA ASP A 95 6.05 -11.80 7.80
C ASP A 95 6.72 -13.08 7.27
N TRP A 96 8.05 -13.06 7.10
CA TRP A 96 8.78 -14.20 6.53
C TRP A 96 8.68 -15.45 7.42
N THR A 97 8.46 -15.29 8.74
CA THR A 97 8.25 -16.40 9.66
C THR A 97 6.95 -17.17 9.39
N VAL A 98 5.91 -16.49 8.89
CA VAL A 98 4.67 -17.13 8.47
C VAL A 98 4.92 -18.01 7.24
N ILE A 99 5.73 -17.54 6.29
CA ILE A 99 6.13 -18.33 5.11
C ILE A 99 6.98 -19.53 5.51
N ALA A 100 7.91 -19.37 6.46
CA ALA A 100 8.69 -20.48 7.00
C ALA A 100 7.83 -21.55 7.67
N ALA A 101 6.87 -21.13 8.50
CA ALA A 101 5.91 -22.03 9.12
C ALA A 101 5.04 -22.76 8.07
N LEU A 102 4.57 -22.05 7.04
CA LEU A 102 3.74 -22.63 5.99
C LEU A 102 4.50 -23.63 5.12
N MET A 103 5.68 -23.28 4.63
CA MET A 103 6.50 -24.18 3.81
C MET A 103 6.84 -25.45 4.59
N ARG A 104 7.19 -25.32 5.88
CA ARG A 104 7.38 -26.48 6.77
C ARG A 104 6.13 -27.34 6.88
N TRP A 105 4.95 -26.75 7.05
CA TRP A 105 3.71 -27.51 7.16
C TRP A 105 3.44 -28.37 5.91
N PHE A 106 3.60 -27.80 4.71
CA PHE A 106 3.41 -28.55 3.46
C PHE A 106 4.44 -29.68 3.31
N HIS A 107 5.67 -29.46 3.77
CA HIS A 107 6.68 -30.51 3.82
C HIS A 107 6.31 -31.61 4.81
N ASP A 108 6.12 -31.26 6.08
CA ASP A 108 5.93 -32.21 7.19
C ASP A 108 4.59 -32.98 7.08
N ARG A 109 3.52 -32.32 6.64
CA ARG A 109 2.18 -32.94 6.57
C ARG A 109 1.86 -33.57 5.22
N LEU A 110 2.29 -32.97 4.12
CA LEU A 110 1.93 -33.44 2.77
C LEU A 110 3.06 -34.22 2.08
N GLY A 111 4.27 -34.23 2.64
CA GLY A 111 5.43 -34.88 2.04
C GLY A 111 5.89 -34.18 0.76
N ILE A 112 5.63 -32.88 0.63
CA ILE A 112 6.06 -32.08 -0.52
C ILE A 112 7.47 -31.58 -0.23
N THR A 113 8.40 -31.92 -1.10
CA THR A 113 9.79 -31.48 -0.98
C THR A 113 9.95 -29.99 -1.28
N TYR A 114 10.88 -29.30 -0.63
CA TYR A 114 11.17 -27.89 -0.82
C TYR A 114 11.54 -27.55 -2.24
N HIS A 115 12.25 -28.42 -2.97
CA HIS A 115 12.49 -28.17 -4.39
C HIS A 115 11.22 -28.23 -5.25
N GLN A 116 10.12 -28.85 -4.78
CA GLN A 116 8.79 -28.76 -5.41
C GLN A 116 8.05 -27.46 -5.09
N MET A 117 8.59 -26.66 -4.16
CA MET A 117 8.08 -25.36 -3.79
C MET A 117 8.85 -24.24 -4.51
N ALA A 118 8.25 -23.05 -4.57
CA ALA A 118 8.91 -21.83 -5.00
C ALA A 118 8.29 -20.61 -4.32
N LEU A 119 9.05 -19.52 -4.23
CA LEU A 119 8.51 -18.20 -3.91
C LEU A 119 8.27 -17.45 -5.22
N GLY A 120 7.11 -16.80 -5.37
CA GLY A 120 6.82 -15.95 -6.51
C GLY A 120 6.22 -14.64 -6.06
N GLU A 121 6.88 -13.51 -6.34
CA GLU A 121 6.35 -12.20 -5.97
C GLU A 121 6.50 -11.13 -7.06
N ALA A 122 5.52 -10.20 -7.11
CA ALA A 122 5.46 -9.10 -8.09
C ALA A 122 5.27 -7.75 -7.38
N SER A 123 6.20 -7.44 -6.47
CA SER A 123 6.23 -6.17 -5.75
C SER A 123 6.42 -5.00 -6.72
N THR A 124 5.62 -3.96 -6.59
CA THR A 124 5.71 -2.74 -7.40
C THR A 124 7.01 -1.95 -7.12
N SER A 125 7.58 -2.07 -5.92
CA SER A 125 8.74 -1.28 -5.49
C SER A 125 10.08 -2.03 -5.60
N VAL A 126 10.11 -3.33 -5.93
CA VAL A 126 11.36 -4.10 -5.91
C VAL A 126 12.44 -3.55 -6.85
N ASN A 127 12.05 -3.08 -8.04
CA ASN A 127 12.97 -2.48 -9.00
C ASN A 127 13.65 -1.22 -8.44
N VAL A 128 12.95 -0.48 -7.57
CA VAL A 128 13.47 0.72 -6.92
C VAL A 128 14.62 0.34 -6.00
N TRP A 129 14.40 -0.66 -5.15
CA TRP A 129 15.39 -1.13 -4.17
C TRP A 129 16.56 -1.86 -4.81
N GLU A 130 16.33 -2.64 -5.86
CA GLU A 130 17.41 -3.22 -6.68
C GLU A 130 18.35 -2.13 -7.20
N PHE A 131 17.81 -1.05 -7.76
CA PHE A 131 18.63 0.04 -8.27
C PHE A 131 19.37 0.77 -7.14
N LEU A 132 18.66 1.18 -6.09
CA LEU A 132 19.23 1.96 -5.00
C LEU A 132 20.33 1.18 -4.28
N TRP A 133 20.08 -0.06 -3.86
CA TRP A 133 21.08 -0.85 -3.17
C TRP A 133 22.22 -1.31 -4.09
N SER A 134 21.97 -1.50 -5.40
CA SER A 134 23.07 -1.74 -6.33
C SER A 134 24.02 -0.55 -6.42
N ARG A 135 23.47 0.66 -6.46
CA ARG A 135 24.23 1.91 -6.47
C ARG A 135 25.00 2.07 -5.16
N ASP A 136 24.32 1.93 -4.03
CA ASP A 136 24.87 2.22 -2.70
C ASP A 136 25.96 1.21 -2.29
N THR A 137 25.81 -0.06 -2.68
CA THR A 137 26.81 -1.11 -2.40
C THR A 137 27.93 -1.18 -3.45
N GLY A 138 27.77 -0.51 -4.60
CA GLY A 138 28.72 -0.58 -5.72
C GLY A 138 28.78 -1.96 -6.41
N ARG A 139 27.86 -2.88 -6.11
CA ARG A 139 27.73 -4.20 -6.75
C ARG A 139 26.28 -4.48 -7.12
N ARG A 140 26.05 -5.44 -8.01
CA ARG A 140 24.68 -5.80 -8.42
C ARG A 140 23.92 -6.48 -7.27
N ILE A 141 22.78 -5.91 -6.88
CA ILE A 141 21.75 -6.48 -6.01
C ILE A 141 20.50 -6.72 -6.88
N THR A 142 20.11 -7.97 -7.11
CA THR A 142 18.95 -8.31 -7.95
C THR A 142 17.63 -8.19 -7.18
N ALA A 143 16.50 -8.12 -7.88
CA ALA A 143 15.17 -8.20 -7.28
C ALA A 143 14.99 -9.45 -6.40
N GLU A 144 15.46 -10.60 -6.85
CA GLU A 144 15.43 -11.83 -6.07
C GLU A 144 16.34 -11.74 -4.83
N ALA A 145 17.50 -11.06 -4.90
CA ALA A 145 18.33 -10.80 -3.72
C ALA A 145 17.63 -9.89 -2.69
N VAL A 146 16.80 -8.94 -3.13
CA VAL A 146 15.93 -8.12 -2.26
C VAL A 146 14.91 -9.01 -1.53
N PHE A 147 14.31 -9.99 -2.21
CA PHE A 147 13.40 -10.93 -1.57
C PHE A 147 14.13 -11.88 -0.61
N GLU A 148 15.30 -12.39 -1.00
CA GLU A 148 16.18 -13.18 -0.13
C GLU A 148 16.55 -12.41 1.15
N GLY A 149 16.74 -11.08 1.08
CA GLY A 149 17.12 -10.27 2.22
C GLY A 149 18.58 -10.44 2.63
N ARG A 150 19.34 -11.26 1.87
CA ARG A 150 20.78 -11.49 2.01
C ARG A 150 21.39 -11.78 0.65
N SER A 151 22.54 -11.17 0.36
CA SER A 151 23.41 -11.52 -0.77
C SER A 151 24.86 -11.37 -0.35
N GLY A 152 25.60 -12.47 -0.15
CA GLY A 152 26.96 -12.41 0.42
C GLY A 152 26.97 -11.83 1.83
N ASP A 153 27.66 -10.70 2.00
CA ASP A 153 27.77 -9.90 3.23
C ASP A 153 26.71 -8.79 3.35
N PHE A 154 25.93 -8.55 2.29
CA PHE A 154 24.83 -7.59 2.32
C PHE A 154 23.60 -8.24 2.95
N TYR A 155 23.00 -7.53 3.90
CA TYR A 155 21.69 -7.81 4.47
C TYR A 155 20.80 -6.61 4.20
N GLY A 156 19.55 -6.85 3.82
CA GLY A 156 18.62 -5.80 3.44
C GLY A 156 17.57 -6.37 2.49
N GLY A 157 16.30 -6.09 2.74
CA GLY A 157 15.22 -6.71 1.98
C GLY A 157 14.13 -7.31 2.86
N TRP A 158 13.48 -8.37 2.38
CA TRP A 158 12.39 -9.03 3.12
C TRP A 158 12.88 -10.11 4.09
N GLY A 159 13.61 -11.12 3.61
CA GLY A 159 14.20 -12.14 4.49
C GLY A 159 13.96 -13.60 4.13
N PHE A 160 13.74 -13.94 2.85
CA PHE A 160 13.57 -15.35 2.45
C PHE A 160 14.81 -16.23 2.76
N TYR A 161 16.00 -15.66 2.85
CA TYR A 161 17.20 -16.36 3.32
C TYR A 161 16.99 -16.98 4.72
N PHE A 162 16.30 -16.26 5.62
CA PHE A 162 16.03 -16.73 6.98
C PHE A 162 14.93 -17.80 7.01
N VAL A 163 14.03 -17.80 6.02
CA VAL A 163 13.12 -18.93 5.76
C VAL A 163 13.94 -20.18 5.49
N ARG A 164 14.88 -20.12 4.54
CA ARG A 164 15.73 -21.26 4.16
C ARG A 164 16.57 -21.76 5.35
N ARG A 165 17.19 -20.83 6.11
CA ARG A 165 17.97 -21.17 7.31
C ARG A 165 17.11 -21.91 8.34
N TYR A 166 15.93 -21.39 8.67
CA TYR A 166 15.02 -22.05 9.61
C TYR A 166 14.61 -23.45 9.13
N LEU A 167 14.26 -23.59 7.84
CA LEU A 167 13.86 -24.88 7.28
C LEU A 167 15.02 -25.88 7.33
N ALA A 168 16.25 -25.45 7.01
CA ALA A 168 17.45 -26.30 7.10
C ALA A 168 17.72 -26.78 8.54
N ASP A 169 17.57 -25.90 9.54
CA ASP A 169 17.75 -26.25 10.95
C ASP A 169 16.70 -27.23 11.48
N ARG A 170 15.51 -27.24 10.86
CA ARG A 170 14.39 -28.13 11.22
C ARG A 170 14.29 -29.36 10.32
N HIS A 171 15.16 -29.45 9.33
CA HIS A 171 15.21 -30.55 8.39
C HIS A 171 15.85 -31.79 9.03
N PRO A 172 15.25 -32.99 8.89
CA PRO A 172 15.89 -34.23 9.32
C PRO A 172 17.21 -34.47 8.59
N SER A 173 18.27 -34.81 9.31
CA SER A 173 19.63 -34.98 8.76
C SER A 173 19.79 -36.13 7.75
N ASP A 174 18.76 -36.97 7.58
CA ASP A 174 18.73 -38.13 6.70
C ASP A 174 18.02 -37.88 5.35
N HIS A 175 17.59 -36.65 5.07
CA HIS A 175 16.87 -36.29 3.86
C HIS A 175 17.70 -35.39 2.92
N ASP A 176 17.63 -35.61 1.60
CA ASP A 176 18.47 -34.92 0.59
C ASP A 176 17.86 -33.59 0.06
N ASP A 177 16.80 -33.09 0.70
CA ASP A 177 16.01 -31.94 0.22
C ASP A 177 16.41 -30.67 0.97
N ASP A 178 17.55 -30.13 0.58
CA ASP A 178 18.13 -28.95 1.19
C ASP A 178 17.41 -27.66 0.75
N PRO A 179 16.72 -26.93 1.66
CA PRO A 179 16.06 -25.67 1.32
C PRO A 179 17.04 -24.53 0.98
N MET A 180 18.34 -24.69 1.25
CA MET A 180 19.39 -23.75 0.79
C MET A 180 19.72 -23.93 -0.70
N SER A 181 19.40 -25.08 -1.29
CA SER A 181 19.64 -25.32 -2.72
C SER A 181 18.77 -24.40 -3.57
N GLY A 182 19.41 -23.65 -4.48
CA GLY A 182 18.78 -22.58 -5.27
C GLY A 182 19.03 -21.15 -4.75
N TYR A 183 19.61 -20.98 -3.55
CA TYR A 183 19.94 -19.65 -3.01
C TYR A 183 20.91 -18.89 -3.92
N GLY A 184 21.99 -19.54 -4.38
CA GLY A 184 22.98 -18.93 -5.28
C GLY A 184 22.36 -18.44 -6.58
N GLU A 185 21.56 -19.28 -7.24
CA GLU A 185 20.84 -18.89 -8.45
C GLU A 185 19.86 -17.73 -8.20
N SER A 186 19.19 -17.72 -7.04
CA SER A 186 18.25 -16.65 -6.66
C SER A 186 18.98 -15.31 -6.50
N VAL A 187 20.05 -15.24 -5.69
CA VAL A 187 20.77 -13.97 -5.47
C VAL A 187 21.50 -13.45 -6.71
N ASP A 188 21.91 -14.34 -7.61
CA ASP A 188 22.53 -13.96 -8.89
C ASP A 188 21.49 -13.51 -9.94
N GLY A 189 20.19 -13.70 -9.66
CA GLY A 189 19.10 -13.48 -10.63
C GLY A 189 19.15 -14.46 -11.81
N THR A 190 19.69 -15.66 -11.59
CA THR A 190 19.76 -16.71 -12.60
C THR A 190 18.39 -17.36 -12.74
N TYR A 191 17.71 -17.05 -13.84
CA TYR A 191 16.39 -17.57 -14.10
C TYR A 191 16.42 -19.01 -14.61
N LEU A 192 15.78 -19.92 -13.87
CA LEU A 192 15.50 -21.29 -14.31
C LEU A 192 13.98 -21.50 -14.35
N PRO A 193 13.40 -21.90 -15.50
CA PRO A 193 11.97 -22.17 -15.55
C PRO A 193 11.62 -23.33 -14.58
N PRO A 194 10.42 -23.33 -13.96
CA PRO A 194 10.11 -24.25 -12.87
C PRO A 194 10.33 -25.73 -13.18
N GLY A 195 10.11 -26.18 -14.42
CA GLY A 195 10.36 -27.56 -14.85
C GLY A 195 11.85 -27.94 -14.93
N ARG A 196 12.76 -26.96 -15.03
CA ARG A 196 14.21 -27.16 -15.06
C ARG A 196 14.91 -26.88 -13.73
N ALA A 197 14.21 -26.30 -12.76
CA ALA A 197 14.70 -26.04 -11.42
C ALA A 197 14.70 -27.31 -10.54
N THR A 198 15.14 -28.45 -11.07
CA THR A 198 15.20 -29.71 -10.31
C THR A 198 16.18 -29.58 -9.15
N GLY A 199 15.75 -30.02 -7.96
CA GLY A 199 16.56 -29.99 -6.73
C GLY A 199 16.81 -28.59 -6.15
N ARG A 200 16.05 -27.56 -6.56
CA ARG A 200 16.24 -26.17 -6.09
C ARG A 200 14.92 -25.55 -5.65
N LEU A 201 14.93 -24.89 -4.49
CA LEU A 201 13.88 -23.97 -4.06
C LEU A 201 14.18 -22.59 -4.65
N MET A 202 13.42 -22.19 -5.66
CA MET A 202 13.66 -20.95 -6.42
C MET A 202 12.80 -19.77 -5.93
N VAL A 203 13.36 -18.57 -6.06
CA VAL A 203 12.61 -17.31 -5.99
C VAL A 203 12.38 -16.78 -7.41
N TYR A 204 11.16 -16.33 -7.70
CA TYR A 204 10.78 -15.75 -8.99
C TYR A 204 10.25 -14.33 -8.82
N ASP A 205 10.90 -13.34 -9.45
CA ASP A 205 10.29 -12.03 -9.67
C ASP A 205 9.27 -12.13 -10.81
N LEU A 206 7.99 -12.09 -10.43
CA LEU A 206 6.86 -12.19 -11.35
C LEU A 206 6.65 -10.92 -12.19
N ASN A 207 7.40 -9.84 -11.94
CA ASN A 207 7.36 -8.62 -12.76
C ASN A 207 8.12 -8.74 -14.08
N ARG A 208 9.18 -9.56 -14.13
CA ARG A 208 10.21 -9.58 -15.18
C ARG A 208 9.85 -10.42 -16.41
N VAL A 209 8.65 -10.24 -16.93
CA VAL A 209 8.22 -10.87 -18.19
C VAL A 209 8.98 -10.29 -19.40
N GLY A 210 9.42 -9.03 -19.32
CA GLY A 210 10.13 -8.34 -20.39
C GLY A 210 11.57 -8.76 -20.59
N ASP A 211 12.20 -9.37 -19.58
CA ASP A 211 13.58 -9.87 -19.66
C ASP A 211 13.71 -11.04 -20.65
N ASP A 212 12.68 -11.88 -20.75
CA ASP A 212 12.57 -12.95 -21.73
C ASP A 212 11.09 -13.20 -22.05
N ALA A 213 10.71 -13.01 -23.31
CA ALA A 213 9.34 -13.18 -23.77
C ALA A 213 8.78 -14.60 -23.55
N SER A 214 9.65 -15.61 -23.40
CA SER A 214 9.23 -16.96 -23.06
C SER A 214 8.59 -17.06 -21.67
N ARG A 215 8.81 -16.09 -20.78
CA ARG A 215 8.30 -16.09 -19.39
C ARG A 215 6.85 -15.66 -19.26
N GLY A 216 6.29 -14.97 -20.25
CA GLY A 216 4.92 -14.46 -20.23
C GLY A 216 3.96 -15.31 -21.05
N ARG A 217 2.71 -15.42 -20.62
CA ARG A 217 1.62 -15.97 -21.43
C ARG A 217 0.40 -15.06 -21.35
N THR A 218 -0.11 -14.65 -22.50
CA THR A 218 -1.39 -13.94 -22.61
C THR A 218 -2.52 -14.95 -22.59
N VAL A 219 -3.48 -14.75 -21.69
CA VAL A 219 -4.62 -15.64 -21.47
C VAL A 219 -5.93 -14.85 -21.51
N PRO A 220 -7.02 -15.45 -22.02
CA PRO A 220 -8.31 -14.79 -22.07
C PRO A 220 -8.88 -14.59 -20.67
N VAL A 221 -9.63 -13.50 -20.48
CA VAL A 221 -10.40 -13.24 -19.25
C VAL A 221 -11.86 -13.59 -19.53
N PRO A 222 -12.44 -14.59 -18.84
CA PRO A 222 -13.87 -14.91 -18.99
C PRO A 222 -14.75 -13.69 -18.67
N GLY A 223 -15.45 -13.18 -19.69
CA GLY A 223 -16.30 -11.99 -19.59
C GLY A 223 -15.58 -10.75 -19.08
N GLY A 224 -14.30 -10.58 -19.46
CA GLY A 224 -13.43 -9.49 -18.99
C GLY A 224 -14.07 -8.10 -18.98
N ALA A 225 -13.90 -7.41 -17.86
CA ALA A 225 -14.52 -6.13 -17.54
C ALA A 225 -13.66 -4.96 -18.04
N ASN A 226 -12.43 -4.86 -17.52
CA ASN A 226 -11.41 -3.91 -17.96
C ASN A 226 -10.52 -4.50 -19.05
N PHE A 227 -10.24 -5.81 -18.98
CA PHE A 227 -9.35 -6.50 -19.90
C PHE A 227 -10.01 -7.73 -20.49
N ARG A 228 -10.00 -7.86 -21.82
CA ARG A 228 -10.42 -9.10 -22.49
C ARG A 228 -9.39 -10.23 -22.38
N GLU A 229 -8.13 -9.87 -22.21
CA GLU A 229 -7.00 -10.77 -22.02
C GLU A 229 -5.94 -10.10 -21.14
N VAL A 230 -5.22 -10.91 -20.37
CA VAL A 230 -4.14 -10.45 -19.51
C VAL A 230 -2.89 -11.30 -19.74
N THR A 231 -1.73 -10.68 -19.61
CA THR A 231 -0.42 -11.34 -19.74
C THR A 231 0.12 -11.59 -18.35
N LEU A 232 0.38 -12.85 -18.04
CA LEU A 232 0.80 -13.32 -16.73
C LEU A 232 2.13 -14.07 -16.83
N HIS A 233 2.87 -14.12 -15.72
CA HIS A 233 4.07 -14.93 -15.63
C HIS A 233 3.71 -16.42 -15.68
N LYS A 234 4.40 -17.20 -16.51
CA LYS A 234 4.13 -18.63 -16.73
C LYS A 234 4.40 -19.51 -15.51
N VAL A 235 5.18 -19.03 -14.53
CA VAL A 235 5.27 -19.68 -13.19
C VAL A 235 3.89 -19.86 -12.57
N ILE A 236 2.97 -18.90 -12.80
CA ILE A 236 1.61 -18.95 -12.27
C ILE A 236 0.72 -19.79 -13.20
N VAL A 237 0.63 -19.42 -14.48
CA VAL A 237 -0.40 -19.96 -15.38
C VAL A 237 0.05 -21.19 -16.20
N GLY A 238 1.33 -21.53 -16.18
CA GLY A 238 1.92 -22.60 -16.99
C GLY A 238 2.26 -22.19 -18.42
N GLY A 239 2.95 -23.09 -19.13
CA GLY A 239 3.33 -22.97 -20.54
C GLY A 239 2.17 -23.18 -21.51
N ASP A 240 2.33 -22.84 -22.77
CA ASP A 240 1.33 -23.02 -23.81
C ASP A 240 0.89 -24.50 -23.90
N PRO A 241 -0.40 -24.82 -23.65
CA PRO A 241 -0.90 -26.20 -23.70
C PRO A 241 -0.69 -26.91 -25.05
N ALA A 242 -0.52 -26.15 -26.14
CA ALA A 242 -0.24 -26.69 -27.47
C ALA A 242 1.27 -26.96 -27.70
N ASN A 243 2.15 -26.56 -26.79
CA ASN A 243 3.60 -26.72 -26.88
C ASN A 243 4.14 -27.60 -25.74
N PRO A 244 4.39 -28.90 -25.98
CA PRO A 244 4.86 -29.82 -24.94
C PRO A 244 6.20 -29.42 -24.29
N SER A 245 7.11 -28.77 -25.03
CA SER A 245 8.39 -28.32 -24.46
C SER A 245 8.19 -27.14 -23.51
N ASP A 246 7.29 -26.22 -23.87
CA ASP A 246 6.97 -25.06 -23.02
C ASP A 246 6.20 -25.49 -21.77
N LEU A 247 5.28 -26.47 -21.90
CA LEU A 247 4.64 -27.11 -20.74
C LEU A 247 5.62 -27.84 -19.83
N ALA A 248 6.63 -28.51 -20.40
CA ALA A 248 7.65 -29.17 -19.61
C ALA A 248 8.48 -28.16 -18.81
N ASP A 249 8.82 -27.01 -19.41
CA ASP A 249 9.53 -25.92 -18.73
C ASP A 249 8.63 -25.20 -17.71
N TYR A 250 7.34 -25.09 -18.00
CA TYR A 250 6.34 -24.38 -17.20
C TYR A 250 5.13 -25.29 -16.91
N PRO A 251 5.24 -26.22 -15.96
CA PRO A 251 4.15 -27.15 -15.64
C PRO A 251 2.92 -26.48 -15.01
N GLY A 252 3.03 -25.19 -14.65
CA GLY A 252 2.02 -24.47 -13.87
C GLY A 252 2.20 -24.66 -12.38
N CYS A 253 1.25 -24.15 -11.58
CA CYS A 253 1.36 -24.19 -10.14
C CYS A 253 0.05 -24.57 -9.41
N VAL A 254 0.23 -25.01 -8.17
CA VAL A 254 -0.71 -24.75 -7.08
C VAL A 254 -0.25 -23.45 -6.42
N LEU A 255 -1.14 -22.47 -6.31
CA LEU A 255 -0.81 -21.15 -5.77
C LEU A 255 -1.25 -21.05 -4.31
N VAL A 256 -0.29 -20.88 -3.40
CA VAL A 256 -0.52 -20.53 -1.99
C VAL A 256 -0.40 -19.02 -1.87
N ASN A 257 -1.55 -18.34 -1.85
CA ASN A 257 -1.64 -16.89 -1.67
C ASN A 257 -1.56 -16.56 -0.18
N VAL A 258 -0.55 -15.79 0.24
CA VAL A 258 -0.29 -15.50 1.65
C VAL A 258 -0.33 -14.00 1.91
N PRO A 259 -1.51 -13.36 1.89
CA PRO A 259 -1.61 -11.91 2.08
C PRO A 259 -1.35 -11.49 3.54
N LYS A 260 -0.91 -10.24 3.71
CA LYS A 260 -0.94 -9.50 4.99
C LYS A 260 -2.26 -8.74 5.10
N LEU A 261 -3.03 -8.97 6.15
CA LEU A 261 -4.30 -8.25 6.36
C LEU A 261 -4.04 -6.81 6.82
N LYS A 262 -4.48 -5.84 6.01
CA LYS A 262 -4.29 -4.40 6.29
C LYS A 262 -5.34 -3.52 5.62
N ILE A 263 -5.61 -2.35 6.19
CA ILE A 263 -6.51 -1.35 5.59
C ILE A 263 -5.80 -0.60 4.47
N HIS A 264 -6.37 -0.60 3.26
CA HIS A 264 -5.69 -0.15 2.05
C HIS A 264 -5.96 1.34 1.75
N ALA A 265 -5.07 2.02 1.02
CA ALA A 265 -5.16 3.47 0.77
C ALA A 265 -5.96 3.87 -0.49
N GLN A 266 -6.55 2.89 -1.17
CA GLN A 266 -7.32 3.06 -2.42
C GLN A 266 -8.46 2.05 -2.57
N ASP A 267 -8.66 1.22 -1.54
CA ASP A 267 -9.57 0.09 -1.53
C ASP A 267 -9.83 -0.26 -0.04
N LEU A 268 -10.78 -1.12 0.27
CA LEU A 268 -11.12 -1.37 1.68
C LEU A 268 -9.98 -2.08 2.44
N LEU A 269 -9.54 -3.24 1.94
CA LEU A 269 -8.47 -4.02 2.58
C LEU A 269 -7.49 -4.57 1.54
N THR A 270 -6.24 -4.78 1.97
CA THR A 270 -5.38 -5.79 1.34
C THR A 270 -5.59 -7.11 2.04
N ASN A 271 -6.11 -8.09 1.30
CA ASN A 271 -6.15 -9.48 1.73
C ASN A 271 -6.06 -10.39 0.48
N ALA A 272 -6.86 -11.46 0.37
CA ALA A 272 -6.68 -12.46 -0.67
C ALA A 272 -6.97 -11.91 -2.08
N ILE A 273 -8.05 -11.15 -2.25
CA ILE A 273 -8.42 -10.57 -3.54
C ILE A 273 -7.37 -9.55 -3.96
N LYS A 274 -7.03 -8.59 -3.10
CA LYS A 274 -6.08 -7.52 -3.45
C LYS A 274 -4.68 -8.02 -3.77
N ASN A 275 -4.16 -8.97 -2.98
CA ASN A 275 -2.80 -9.49 -3.18
C ASN A 275 -2.62 -10.15 -4.55
N LEU A 276 -3.66 -10.84 -5.06
CA LEU A 276 -3.65 -11.41 -6.40
C LEU A 276 -4.08 -10.38 -7.47
N GLY A 277 -5.12 -9.62 -7.15
CA GLY A 277 -5.83 -8.69 -8.02
C GLY A 277 -4.96 -7.57 -8.58
N ILE A 278 -3.88 -7.20 -7.88
CA ILE A 278 -2.84 -6.30 -8.38
C ILE A 278 -1.50 -7.02 -8.49
N GLY A 279 -1.19 -7.92 -7.56
CA GLY A 279 0.12 -8.57 -7.46
C GLY A 279 0.42 -9.63 -8.53
N LEU A 280 -0.50 -9.93 -9.45
CA LEU A 280 -0.24 -10.84 -10.58
C LEU A 280 0.02 -10.11 -11.91
N TYR A 281 -0.26 -8.81 -12.01
CA TYR A 281 0.10 -8.00 -13.17
C TYR A 281 1.61 -7.70 -13.16
N PRO A 282 2.40 -8.13 -14.16
CA PRO A 282 3.83 -7.86 -14.19
C PRO A 282 4.12 -6.39 -14.49
N VAL A 283 4.99 -5.74 -13.71
CA VAL A 283 5.41 -4.36 -13.98
C VAL A 283 6.14 -4.27 -15.34
N GLN A 284 7.09 -5.17 -15.61
CA GLN A 284 7.83 -5.21 -16.87
C GLN A 284 7.17 -6.16 -17.88
N CYS A 285 5.90 -5.93 -18.20
CA CYS A 285 5.21 -6.62 -19.29
C CYS A 285 5.28 -5.78 -20.58
N PRO A 286 5.95 -6.20 -21.66
CA PRO A 286 6.05 -5.40 -22.89
C PRO A 286 4.69 -5.02 -23.48
N ALA A 287 4.56 -3.77 -23.94
CA ALA A 287 3.40 -3.33 -24.71
C ALA A 287 3.49 -3.83 -26.17
N GLY A 288 2.72 -4.88 -26.50
CA GLY A 288 2.71 -5.49 -27.84
C GLY A 288 3.75 -6.59 -28.04
N GLY A 289 3.90 -7.08 -29.28
CA GLY A 289 4.83 -8.16 -29.63
C GLY A 289 6.29 -7.72 -29.84
N GLY A 290 6.62 -6.46 -29.57
CA GLY A 290 7.97 -5.91 -29.75
C GLY A 290 8.86 -6.21 -28.56
N HIS A 291 9.99 -6.86 -28.80
CA HIS A 291 11.03 -7.10 -27.79
C HIS A 291 11.95 -5.88 -27.67
N GLY A 292 12.35 -5.54 -26.44
CA GLY A 292 13.34 -4.47 -26.16
C GLY A 292 12.79 -3.03 -26.12
N GLY A 293 11.48 -2.84 -26.28
CA GLY A 293 10.84 -1.55 -26.04
C GLY A 293 10.68 -1.27 -24.55
N GLN A 294 10.93 -0.04 -24.12
CA GLN A 294 10.74 0.41 -22.73
C GLN A 294 9.28 0.82 -22.44
N SER A 295 8.33 0.37 -23.27
CA SER A 295 6.91 0.63 -23.08
C SER A 295 6.24 -0.60 -22.45
N TRP A 296 5.53 -0.38 -21.34
CA TRP A 296 4.97 -1.44 -20.51
C TRP A 296 3.45 -1.45 -20.58
N LYS A 297 2.86 -2.64 -20.69
CA LYS A 297 1.40 -2.85 -20.79
C LYS A 297 0.64 -2.38 -19.56
N TYR A 298 1.24 -2.54 -18.37
CA TYR A 298 0.57 -2.31 -17.09
C TYR A 298 1.19 -1.19 -16.25
N ALA A 299 2.39 -0.72 -16.60
CA ALA A 299 3.21 0.12 -15.74
C ALA A 299 3.68 1.42 -16.38
N LEU A 300 4.09 2.35 -15.52
CA LEU A 300 4.78 3.59 -15.84
C LEU A 300 6.01 3.76 -14.93
N PRO A 301 6.97 4.61 -15.32
CA PRO A 301 7.07 5.26 -16.63
C PRO A 301 7.41 4.27 -17.75
N SER A 302 7.25 4.69 -19.00
CA SER A 302 7.76 3.95 -20.16
C SER A 302 9.30 4.08 -20.26
N SER A 303 10.03 3.50 -19.31
CA SER A 303 11.50 3.53 -19.27
C SER A 303 12.11 2.19 -18.84
N THR A 304 13.43 2.08 -18.75
CA THR A 304 14.09 0.85 -18.24
C THR A 304 13.75 0.53 -16.78
N LEU A 305 13.16 1.47 -16.05
CA LEU A 305 12.85 1.31 -14.63
C LEU A 305 11.39 1.71 -14.34
N PRO A 306 10.42 0.90 -14.82
CA PRO A 306 9.03 1.09 -14.42
C PRO A 306 8.86 0.80 -12.94
N THR A 307 8.01 1.60 -12.29
CA THR A 307 7.78 1.57 -10.86
C THR A 307 6.33 1.24 -10.56
N TYR A 308 5.38 2.09 -10.94
CA TYR A 308 3.96 1.90 -10.62
C TYR A 308 3.22 1.10 -11.68
N LYS A 309 2.26 0.26 -11.25
CA LYS A 309 1.26 -0.39 -12.12
C LYS A 309 0.17 0.61 -12.56
N ALA A 310 0.61 1.77 -13.07
CA ALA A 310 -0.18 2.97 -13.27
C ALA A 310 -1.14 2.88 -14.46
N ARG A 311 -0.91 1.97 -15.41
CA ARG A 311 -1.81 1.76 -16.57
C ARG A 311 -2.98 0.83 -16.25
N LEU A 312 -3.01 0.26 -15.04
CA LEU A 312 -4.20 -0.46 -14.57
C LEU A 312 -5.29 0.55 -14.19
N PRO A 313 -6.57 0.28 -14.50
CA PRO A 313 -7.67 1.07 -13.95
C PRO A 313 -7.75 0.91 -12.43
N HIS A 314 -7.42 1.98 -11.70
CA HIS A 314 -7.53 2.07 -10.23
C HIS A 314 -8.81 2.78 -9.76
N MET A 315 -9.58 3.33 -10.69
CA MET A 315 -10.88 3.96 -10.50
C MET A 315 -11.69 3.86 -11.80
N PRO A 316 -13.03 4.04 -11.77
CA PRO A 316 -13.83 3.92 -12.99
C PRO A 316 -13.46 4.91 -14.08
N TRP A 317 -13.11 6.16 -13.76
CA TRP A 317 -12.79 7.17 -14.75
C TRP A 317 -11.27 7.21 -14.98
N VAL A 318 -10.83 6.85 -16.18
CA VAL A 318 -9.42 6.89 -16.60
C VAL A 318 -9.25 7.98 -17.65
N VAL A 319 -8.27 8.87 -17.45
CA VAL A 319 -8.02 10.01 -18.34
C VAL A 319 -6.87 9.77 -19.32
N GLU A 320 -6.94 10.46 -20.45
CA GLU A 320 -5.82 10.58 -21.39
C GLU A 320 -4.79 11.57 -20.85
N ILE A 321 -3.51 11.19 -20.89
CA ILE A 321 -2.38 12.04 -20.46
C ILE A 321 -1.57 12.40 -21.70
N ASP A 322 -1.16 13.67 -21.80
CA ASP A 322 -0.15 14.11 -22.73
C ASP A 322 1.24 13.78 -22.17
N GLU A 323 1.91 12.80 -22.78
CA GLU A 323 3.22 12.33 -22.33
C GLU A 323 4.36 13.36 -22.58
N GLU A 324 4.11 14.46 -23.30
CA GLU A 324 5.11 15.54 -23.46
C GLU A 324 5.06 16.56 -22.32
N THR A 325 3.88 16.82 -21.77
CA THR A 325 3.64 17.85 -20.74
C THR A 325 3.37 17.26 -19.36
N ASP A 326 3.17 15.95 -19.27
CA ASP A 326 2.70 15.22 -18.09
C ASP A 326 1.30 15.67 -17.60
N GLU A 327 0.53 16.36 -18.44
CA GLU A 327 -0.78 16.91 -18.08
C GLU A 327 -1.95 16.09 -18.65
N PRO A 328 -3.09 16.02 -17.93
CA PRO A 328 -4.29 15.40 -18.46
C PRO A 328 -4.88 16.21 -19.63
N GLN A 329 -5.31 15.52 -20.68
CA GLN A 329 -5.92 16.17 -21.84
C GLN A 329 -7.36 16.60 -21.54
N ARG A 330 -7.78 17.72 -22.17
CA ARG A 330 -9.11 18.30 -22.02
C ARG A 330 -9.85 18.37 -23.37
N ASN A 331 -11.17 18.34 -23.30
CA ASN A 331 -12.07 18.66 -24.40
C ASN A 331 -12.19 20.18 -24.59
N GLU A 332 -12.80 20.62 -25.71
CA GLU A 332 -13.03 22.04 -25.99
C GLU A 332 -13.91 22.73 -24.93
N ASP A 333 -14.77 21.97 -24.24
CA ASP A 333 -15.61 22.46 -23.13
C ASP A 333 -14.88 22.54 -21.78
N GLY A 334 -13.60 22.17 -21.74
CA GLY A 334 -12.78 22.16 -20.54
C GLY A 334 -12.98 20.95 -19.62
N THR A 335 -13.76 19.94 -20.01
CA THR A 335 -13.81 18.66 -19.28
C THR A 335 -12.59 17.81 -19.59
N TYR A 336 -12.18 16.92 -18.68
CA TYR A 336 -11.10 15.97 -18.95
C TYR A 336 -11.54 14.90 -19.94
N ARG A 337 -10.62 14.50 -20.82
CA ARG A 337 -10.83 13.36 -21.74
C ARG A 337 -10.74 12.07 -20.94
N ALA A 338 -11.89 11.62 -20.44
CA ALA A 338 -11.99 10.45 -19.58
C ALA A 338 -12.87 9.35 -20.19
N VAL A 339 -12.50 8.09 -19.95
CA VAL A 339 -13.28 6.90 -20.29
C VAL A 339 -13.67 6.18 -19.02
N LYS A 340 -14.97 5.86 -18.89
CA LYS A 340 -15.49 5.07 -17.78
C LYS A 340 -15.27 3.57 -18.02
N ASN A 341 -14.78 2.86 -17.02
CA ASN A 341 -14.57 1.41 -16.97
C ASN A 341 -15.05 0.82 -15.62
N ASP A 342 -14.76 -0.46 -15.36
CA ASP A 342 -15.18 -1.17 -14.12
C ASP A 342 -14.24 -0.94 -12.92
N GLY A 343 -13.27 -0.02 -13.05
CA GLY A 343 -12.40 0.46 -11.99
C GLY A 343 -11.57 -0.62 -11.32
N MET A 344 -11.23 -0.38 -10.05
CA MET A 344 -10.44 -1.28 -9.23
C MET A 344 -11.10 -2.68 -9.06
N PRO A 345 -12.43 -2.82 -8.85
CA PRO A 345 -13.06 -4.14 -8.83
C PRO A 345 -12.91 -4.94 -10.12
N GLY A 346 -13.08 -4.30 -11.28
CA GLY A 346 -12.89 -4.93 -12.59
C GLY A 346 -11.46 -5.43 -12.78
N THR A 347 -10.48 -4.60 -12.44
CA THR A 347 -9.04 -4.94 -12.54
C THR A 347 -8.70 -6.16 -11.68
N GLN A 348 -9.13 -6.17 -10.42
CA GLN A 348 -8.86 -7.29 -9.52
C GLN A 348 -9.56 -8.58 -9.97
N ALA A 349 -10.81 -8.46 -10.41
CA ALA A 349 -11.57 -9.62 -10.86
C ALA A 349 -10.99 -10.23 -12.13
N ASP A 350 -10.60 -9.42 -13.11
CA ASP A 350 -10.15 -9.91 -14.40
C ASP A 350 -8.90 -10.79 -14.29
N VAL A 351 -7.91 -10.41 -13.48
CA VAL A 351 -6.68 -11.22 -13.32
C VAL A 351 -6.90 -12.50 -12.54
N ILE A 352 -7.77 -12.48 -11.53
CA ILE A 352 -8.11 -13.67 -10.74
C ILE A 352 -8.94 -14.63 -11.60
N ARG A 353 -9.91 -14.13 -12.37
CA ARG A 353 -10.71 -14.94 -13.29
C ARG A 353 -9.88 -15.52 -14.43
N ALA A 354 -8.92 -14.76 -14.96
CA ALA A 354 -7.96 -15.29 -15.91
C ALA A 354 -7.15 -16.45 -15.32
N THR A 355 -6.63 -16.28 -14.10
CA THR A 355 -5.86 -17.31 -13.39
C THR A 355 -6.69 -18.57 -13.11
N GLN A 356 -7.93 -18.41 -12.61
CA GLN A 356 -8.87 -19.51 -12.39
C GLN A 356 -9.23 -20.24 -13.69
N ALA A 357 -9.39 -19.52 -14.81
CA ALA A 357 -9.68 -20.12 -16.11
C ALA A 357 -8.57 -21.06 -16.59
N GLN A 358 -7.33 -20.82 -16.15
CA GLN A 358 -6.18 -21.70 -16.43
C GLN A 358 -6.09 -22.91 -15.47
N GLN A 359 -7.13 -23.16 -14.66
CA GLN A 359 -7.20 -24.29 -13.73
C GLN A 359 -6.08 -24.27 -12.66
N VAL A 360 -5.63 -23.07 -12.26
CA VAL A 360 -4.72 -22.90 -11.13
C VAL A 360 -5.52 -23.13 -9.84
N PHE A 361 -5.14 -24.15 -9.08
CA PHE A 361 -5.71 -24.42 -7.76
C PHE A 361 -5.10 -23.44 -6.75
N MET A 362 -5.94 -22.76 -5.97
CA MET A 362 -5.52 -21.70 -5.05
C MET A 362 -5.89 -22.06 -3.62
N VAL A 363 -4.94 -21.85 -2.70
CA VAL A 363 -5.16 -21.88 -1.25
C VAL A 363 -4.79 -20.49 -0.73
N HIS A 364 -5.65 -19.88 0.07
CA HIS A 364 -5.44 -18.57 0.65
C HIS A 364 -5.15 -18.71 2.15
N VAL A 365 -4.06 -18.11 2.63
CA VAL A 365 -3.69 -18.09 4.05
C VAL A 365 -3.35 -16.67 4.47
N SER A 366 -4.25 -16.01 5.18
CA SER A 366 -4.07 -14.62 5.60
C SER A 366 -3.21 -14.53 6.87
N ASP A 367 -2.10 -13.81 6.79
CA ASP A 367 -1.38 -13.31 7.96
C ASP A 367 -2.20 -12.17 8.59
N SER A 368 -2.90 -12.53 9.65
CA SER A 368 -3.73 -11.65 10.48
C SER A 368 -3.28 -11.68 11.94
N ILE A 369 -2.02 -12.04 12.19
CA ILE A 369 -1.45 -12.10 13.55
C ILE A 369 -1.31 -10.66 14.06
N ASP A 370 -0.62 -9.82 13.28
CA ASP A 370 -0.71 -8.37 13.34
C ASP A 370 -1.50 -7.87 12.13
N MET A 371 -2.73 -7.43 12.33
CA MET A 371 -3.48 -6.69 11.33
C MET A 371 -2.95 -5.25 11.28
N ILE A 372 -2.88 -4.63 10.10
CA ILE A 372 -2.29 -3.29 9.99
C ILE A 372 -3.35 -2.22 9.77
N ASN A 373 -3.31 -1.20 10.63
CA ASN A 373 -4.19 -0.04 10.63
C ASN A 373 -3.45 1.22 10.15
N LEU A 374 -4.21 2.26 9.81
CA LEU A 374 -3.79 3.60 9.37
C LEU A 374 -3.12 3.67 7.99
N ASN A 375 -2.23 2.72 7.67
CA ASN A 375 -1.55 2.73 6.39
C ASN A 375 -1.08 1.34 5.93
N HIS A 376 -0.95 1.18 4.61
CA HIS A 376 -0.45 -0.03 3.94
C HIS A 376 0.88 0.19 3.19
N ASN A 377 1.37 1.44 3.12
CA ASN A 377 2.61 1.86 2.48
C ASN A 377 3.77 1.97 3.50
N PRO A 378 5.04 1.88 3.04
CA PRO A 378 6.22 1.98 3.90
C PRO A 378 6.56 3.45 4.23
N GLU A 379 5.61 4.17 4.84
CA GLU A 379 5.71 5.60 5.16
C GLU A 379 5.92 5.86 6.66
N GLY A 380 6.08 4.82 7.47
CA GLY A 380 6.35 4.92 8.91
C GLY A 380 5.14 5.22 9.80
N ILE A 381 3.94 5.30 9.24
CA ILE A 381 2.68 5.55 9.99
C ILE A 381 1.79 4.31 10.14
N ALA A 382 2.23 3.15 9.64
CA ALA A 382 1.51 1.89 9.77
C ALA A 382 1.48 1.41 11.23
N VAL A 383 0.31 0.99 11.72
CA VAL A 383 0.13 0.55 13.11
C VAL A 383 -0.21 -0.93 13.15
N ARG A 384 0.56 -1.70 13.92
CA ARG A 384 0.30 -3.13 14.18
C ARG A 384 -0.80 -3.28 15.23
N CYS A 385 -1.85 -4.01 14.89
CA CYS A 385 -2.94 -4.41 15.75
C CYS A 385 -2.82 -5.91 16.01
N PRO A 386 -2.31 -6.33 17.19
CA PRO A 386 -1.97 -7.72 17.47
C PRO A 386 -3.23 -8.53 17.81
N GLU A 387 -4.01 -8.88 16.80
CA GLU A 387 -5.28 -9.63 16.93
C GLU A 387 -5.06 -11.14 17.07
N GLY A 388 -3.91 -11.67 16.61
CA GLY A 388 -3.48 -13.04 16.87
C GLY A 388 -4.19 -14.11 16.05
N TYR A 389 -4.60 -13.79 14.82
CA TYR A 389 -5.30 -14.73 13.95
C TYR A 389 -4.47 -15.22 12.76
N LEU A 390 -4.79 -16.43 12.32
CA LEU A 390 -4.35 -16.97 11.03
C LEU A 390 -5.56 -17.60 10.36
N TRP A 391 -5.93 -17.07 9.19
CA TRP A 391 -7.14 -17.52 8.49
C TRP A 391 -6.78 -18.25 7.20
N SER A 392 -7.50 -19.31 6.88
CA SER A 392 -7.28 -20.05 5.63
C SER A 392 -8.59 -20.37 4.92
N SER A 393 -8.61 -20.27 3.60
CA SER A 393 -9.77 -20.51 2.75
C SER A 393 -9.36 -20.95 1.34
N LEU A 394 -10.23 -21.69 0.66
CA LEU A 394 -10.14 -21.92 -0.80
C LEU A 394 -10.91 -20.85 -1.60
N ASP A 395 -11.71 -20.02 -0.92
CA ASP A 395 -12.54 -18.98 -1.51
C ASP A 395 -12.04 -17.60 -1.06
N PRO A 396 -11.53 -16.76 -1.99
CA PRO A 396 -10.99 -15.45 -1.64
C PRO A 396 -12.08 -14.44 -1.27
N VAL A 397 -13.30 -14.59 -1.79
CA VAL A 397 -14.42 -13.68 -1.48
C VAL A 397 -14.90 -13.91 -0.05
N ALA A 398 -15.05 -15.18 0.33
CA ALA A 398 -15.41 -15.57 1.69
C ALA A 398 -14.39 -15.04 2.72
N LEU A 399 -13.10 -15.23 2.44
CA LEU A 399 -12.01 -14.81 3.34
C LEU A 399 -11.95 -13.29 3.52
N ASP A 400 -12.05 -12.54 2.43
CA ASP A 400 -11.97 -11.08 2.49
C ASP A 400 -13.22 -10.46 3.13
N LEU A 401 -14.42 -10.95 2.80
CA LEU A 401 -15.67 -10.48 3.43
C LEU A 401 -15.68 -10.77 4.93
N PHE A 402 -15.27 -11.98 5.34
CA PHE A 402 -15.13 -12.33 6.75
C PHE A 402 -14.16 -11.39 7.47
N SER A 403 -13.00 -11.13 6.87
CA SER A 403 -11.98 -10.25 7.45
C SER A 403 -12.49 -8.81 7.60
N ALA A 404 -13.22 -8.31 6.59
CA ALA A 404 -13.86 -7.00 6.64
C ALA A 404 -14.90 -6.91 7.76
N ARG A 405 -15.79 -7.91 7.85
CA ARG A 405 -16.81 -7.98 8.91
C ARG A 405 -16.21 -7.99 10.30
N TYR A 406 -15.06 -8.63 10.49
CA TYR A 406 -14.33 -8.57 11.76
C TYR A 406 -13.76 -7.16 12.03
N CYS A 407 -13.06 -6.56 11.04
CA CYS A 407 -12.43 -5.24 11.20
C CYS A 407 -13.43 -4.09 11.42
N PHE A 408 -14.63 -4.19 10.86
CA PHE A 408 -15.62 -3.10 10.86
C PHE A 408 -16.79 -3.33 11.82
N LYS A 409 -16.52 -4.04 12.92
CA LYS A 409 -17.51 -4.37 13.93
C LYS A 409 -17.00 -4.09 15.35
N THR A 410 -17.65 -3.16 16.01
CA THR A 410 -17.46 -2.89 17.45
C THR A 410 -18.79 -2.93 18.22
N VAL A 411 -19.90 -3.24 17.53
CA VAL A 411 -21.24 -3.33 18.12
C VAL A 411 -21.64 -4.81 18.24
N PRO A 412 -22.17 -5.26 19.39
CA PRO A 412 -22.62 -6.64 19.57
C PRO A 412 -23.65 -7.09 18.54
N MET A 413 -23.65 -8.37 18.15
CA MET A 413 -24.55 -8.94 17.12
C MET A 413 -26.02 -8.59 17.35
N ALA A 414 -26.53 -8.81 18.55
CA ALA A 414 -27.94 -8.57 18.87
C ALA A 414 -28.33 -7.09 18.66
N GLU A 415 -27.44 -6.17 19.02
CA GLU A 415 -27.65 -4.75 18.81
C GLU A 415 -27.50 -4.36 17.34
N GLY A 416 -26.49 -4.88 16.65
CA GLY A 416 -26.29 -4.63 15.22
C GLY A 416 -27.48 -5.09 14.38
N ILE A 417 -28.08 -6.24 14.68
CA ILE A 417 -29.29 -6.74 14.01
C ILE A 417 -30.46 -5.78 14.24
N ARG A 418 -30.70 -5.38 15.50
CA ARG A 418 -31.75 -4.42 15.84
C ARG A 418 -31.56 -3.12 15.08
N LEU A 419 -30.35 -2.55 15.10
CA LEU A 419 -30.03 -1.31 14.41
C LEU A 419 -30.18 -1.42 12.90
N ARG A 420 -29.78 -2.55 12.30
CA ARG A 420 -29.99 -2.81 10.86
C ARG A 420 -31.45 -2.74 10.50
N GLU A 421 -32.32 -3.36 11.30
CA GLU A 421 -33.78 -3.35 11.08
C GLU A 421 -34.39 -1.97 11.29
N GLU A 422 -34.01 -1.26 12.35
CA GLU A 422 -34.50 0.09 12.68
C GLU A 422 -34.11 1.14 11.62
N ASN A 423 -32.91 1.04 11.06
CA ASN A 423 -32.36 2.02 10.12
C ASN A 423 -32.43 1.58 8.64
N GLY A 424 -32.86 0.35 8.36
CA GLY A 424 -32.89 -0.20 7.01
C GLY A 424 -31.50 -0.37 6.38
N TRP A 425 -30.46 -0.59 7.19
CA TRP A 425 -29.09 -0.72 6.70
C TRP A 425 -28.87 -2.02 5.91
N SER A 426 -27.93 -1.98 4.97
CA SER A 426 -27.56 -3.15 4.16
C SER A 426 -26.80 -4.22 4.96
N THR A 427 -26.32 -3.88 6.17
CA THR A 427 -25.60 -4.79 7.05
C THR A 427 -25.68 -4.37 8.53
N GLU A 428 -25.52 -5.34 9.42
CA GLU A 428 -25.45 -5.26 10.87
C GLU A 428 -24.02 -5.08 11.40
N PHE A 429 -23.02 -5.23 10.54
CA PHE A 429 -21.60 -5.08 10.89
C PHE A 429 -21.26 -3.60 10.89
N VAL A 430 -21.44 -2.97 12.06
CA VAL A 430 -21.24 -1.55 12.28
C VAL A 430 -20.28 -1.29 13.42
N ARG A 431 -19.71 -0.09 13.42
CA ARG A 431 -18.74 0.32 14.43
C ARG A 431 -19.00 1.74 14.94
N HIS A 432 -18.47 2.01 16.13
CA HIS A 432 -18.38 3.35 16.67
C HIS A 432 -17.36 4.17 15.86
N VAL A 433 -17.74 5.39 15.51
CA VAL A 433 -16.89 6.38 14.84
C VAL A 433 -17.10 7.76 15.49
N PRO A 434 -16.08 8.62 15.51
CA PRO A 434 -16.25 10.00 15.94
C PRO A 434 -17.14 10.74 14.93
N VAL A 435 -18.07 11.54 15.41
CA VAL A 435 -18.91 12.41 14.58
C VAL A 435 -18.86 13.83 15.10
N ALA A 436 -18.83 14.80 14.21
CA ALA A 436 -18.80 16.21 14.59
C ALA A 436 -20.22 16.73 14.85
N ARG A 437 -20.39 17.54 15.89
CA ARG A 437 -21.61 18.29 16.16
C ARG A 437 -21.30 19.72 16.60
N VAL A 438 -22.25 20.62 16.40
CA VAL A 438 -22.12 22.02 16.81
C VAL A 438 -22.46 22.18 18.30
N GLU A 439 -21.62 22.88 19.05
CA GLU A 439 -21.89 23.31 20.42
C GLU A 439 -21.46 24.76 20.63
N GLY A 440 -22.44 25.68 20.65
CA GLY A 440 -22.15 27.12 20.68
C GLY A 440 -21.37 27.55 19.43
N THR A 441 -20.15 28.05 19.62
CA THR A 441 -19.22 28.41 18.53
C THR A 441 -18.21 27.32 18.19
N GLN A 442 -18.32 26.13 18.82
CA GLN A 442 -17.40 25.02 18.62
C GLN A 442 -18.00 23.95 17.71
N ILE A 443 -17.12 23.22 17.04
CA ILE A 443 -17.42 21.89 16.50
C ILE A 443 -16.77 20.89 17.43
N VAL A 444 -17.55 19.99 18.03
CA VAL A 444 -17.07 19.01 19.02
C VAL A 444 -17.32 17.58 18.54
N THR A 445 -16.45 16.67 18.95
CA THR A 445 -16.62 15.22 18.72
C THR A 445 -17.70 14.65 19.64
N ASP A 446 -18.59 13.88 19.05
CA ASP A 446 -19.52 12.97 19.70
C ASP A 446 -19.31 11.55 19.15
N GLU A 447 -20.01 10.57 19.70
CA GLU A 447 -20.00 9.20 19.20
C GLU A 447 -21.14 8.95 18.20
N GLY A 448 -20.82 8.31 17.08
CA GLY A 448 -21.78 7.86 16.09
C GLY A 448 -21.48 6.44 15.61
N LEU A 449 -22.32 5.96 14.69
CA LEU A 449 -22.17 4.65 14.06
C LEU A 449 -21.99 4.79 12.55
N ASP A 450 -21.06 4.03 11.98
CA ASP A 450 -20.81 3.95 10.54
C ASP A 450 -20.26 2.55 10.18
N SER A 451 -20.27 2.22 8.90
CA SER A 451 -19.61 1.05 8.35
C SER A 451 -19.23 1.28 6.88
N PRO A 452 -17.96 1.02 6.48
CA PRO A 452 -17.61 1.03 5.07
C PRO A 452 -18.36 -0.05 4.27
N LEU A 453 -18.88 -1.10 4.93
CA LEU A 453 -19.64 -2.16 4.29
C LEU A 453 -21.01 -1.70 3.75
N PHE A 454 -21.49 -0.51 4.14
CA PHE A 454 -22.68 0.08 3.51
C PHE A 454 -22.47 0.40 2.04
N ARG A 455 -21.22 0.70 1.67
CA ARG A 455 -20.81 1.39 0.44
C ARG A 455 -19.66 0.69 -0.28
N TYR A 456 -19.43 -0.59 0.03
CA TYR A 456 -18.36 -1.39 -0.56
C TYR A 456 -18.92 -2.57 -1.36
N ASN A 457 -18.78 -2.52 -2.68
CA ASN A 457 -19.44 -3.45 -3.61
C ASN A 457 -18.55 -4.60 -4.10
N LEU A 458 -17.24 -4.60 -3.80
CA LEU A 458 -16.29 -5.57 -4.38
C LEU A 458 -16.73 -7.02 -4.18
N TYR A 459 -17.18 -7.40 -2.98
CA TYR A 459 -17.52 -8.80 -2.69
C TYR A 459 -18.71 -9.30 -3.51
N ARG A 460 -19.75 -8.47 -3.62
CA ARG A 460 -20.92 -8.76 -4.45
C ARG A 460 -20.55 -8.78 -5.93
N TYR A 461 -19.68 -7.86 -6.37
CA TYR A 461 -19.13 -7.83 -7.72
C TYR A 461 -18.33 -9.10 -8.05
N ALA A 462 -17.38 -9.48 -7.18
CA ALA A 462 -16.52 -10.64 -7.32
C ALA A 462 -17.30 -11.97 -7.37
N GLU A 463 -18.33 -12.11 -6.52
CA GLU A 463 -19.24 -13.26 -6.56
C GLU A 463 -20.00 -13.34 -7.89
N ARG A 464 -20.56 -12.22 -8.40
CA ARG A 464 -21.21 -12.18 -9.72
C ARG A 464 -20.25 -12.51 -10.87
N ARG A 465 -18.97 -12.14 -10.76
CA ARG A 465 -17.92 -12.49 -11.72
C ARG A 465 -17.47 -13.95 -11.61
N GLY A 466 -17.93 -14.67 -10.58
CA GLY A 466 -17.64 -16.09 -10.35
C GLY A 466 -16.30 -16.36 -9.68
N MET A 467 -15.72 -15.39 -8.98
CA MET A 467 -14.43 -15.54 -8.29
C MET A 467 -14.51 -16.42 -7.04
N GLY A 468 -15.67 -16.42 -6.38
CA GLY A 468 -15.92 -17.03 -5.09
C GLY A 468 -17.35 -16.73 -4.63
N ARG A 469 -17.62 -16.92 -3.34
CA ARG A 469 -18.94 -16.74 -2.71
C ARG A 469 -18.83 -15.95 -1.41
N GLN A 470 -19.88 -15.20 -1.11
CA GLN A 470 -19.98 -14.45 0.14
C GLN A 470 -20.40 -15.33 1.33
N GLN A 471 -21.02 -16.48 1.07
CA GLN A 471 -21.41 -17.41 2.13
C GLN A 471 -20.19 -18.15 2.68
N TYR A 472 -20.03 -18.13 4.00
CA TYR A 472 -18.96 -18.83 4.70
C TYR A 472 -19.42 -19.36 6.05
N ARG A 473 -18.60 -20.25 6.61
CA ARG A 473 -18.59 -20.57 8.04
C ARG A 473 -17.15 -20.63 8.54
N VAL A 474 -16.95 -20.30 9.80
CA VAL A 474 -15.65 -20.43 10.47
C VAL A 474 -15.61 -21.75 11.24
N ALA A 475 -14.49 -22.46 11.12
CA ALA A 475 -14.12 -23.58 11.96
C ALA A 475 -12.64 -23.44 12.31
N GLY A 476 -12.30 -23.58 13.59
CA GLY A 476 -10.93 -23.39 14.04
C GLY A 476 -10.79 -23.60 15.54
N TRP A 477 -9.68 -23.11 16.10
CA TRP A 477 -9.35 -23.27 17.50
C TRP A 477 -8.69 -22.01 18.05
N ASP A 478 -9.21 -21.52 19.17
CA ASP A 478 -8.56 -20.48 19.97
C ASP A 478 -7.67 -21.16 21.01
N THR A 479 -6.36 -21.04 20.83
CA THR A 479 -5.37 -21.60 21.76
C THR A 479 -5.21 -20.78 23.05
N VAL A 480 -5.72 -19.55 23.10
CA VAL A 480 -5.63 -18.70 24.30
C VAL A 480 -6.68 -19.12 25.32
N THR A 481 -7.90 -19.42 24.87
CA THR A 481 -8.99 -19.87 25.73
C THR A 481 -9.32 -21.35 25.60
N GLU A 482 -8.54 -22.08 24.79
CA GLU A 482 -8.71 -23.51 24.54
C GLU A 482 -10.13 -23.88 24.09
N SER A 483 -10.68 -23.11 23.14
CA SER A 483 -12.08 -23.22 22.71
C SER A 483 -12.20 -23.31 21.18
N PRO A 484 -13.19 -24.05 20.64
CA PRO A 484 -13.48 -24.02 19.22
C PRO A 484 -13.88 -22.63 18.74
N LEU A 485 -13.34 -22.21 17.59
CA LEU A 485 -13.84 -21.05 16.85
C LEU A 485 -15.01 -21.46 15.95
N ALA A 486 -16.02 -20.61 15.87
CA ALA A 486 -17.20 -20.79 15.05
C ALA A 486 -17.67 -19.45 14.47
N SER A 487 -18.65 -19.53 13.57
CA SER A 487 -19.39 -18.35 13.14
C SER A 487 -20.90 -18.56 13.22
N LEU A 488 -21.62 -17.50 13.58
CA LEU A 488 -23.09 -17.45 13.58
C LEU A 488 -23.53 -16.28 12.70
N ASP A 489 -24.26 -16.55 11.62
CA ASP A 489 -24.70 -15.52 10.64
C ASP A 489 -23.57 -14.61 10.12
N GLY A 490 -22.35 -15.16 10.05
CA GLY A 490 -21.15 -14.44 9.61
C GLY A 490 -20.37 -13.75 10.74
N HIS A 491 -20.90 -13.69 11.96
CA HIS A 491 -20.20 -13.17 13.14
C HIS A 491 -19.17 -14.17 13.63
N LEU A 492 -17.95 -13.73 13.94
CA LEU A 492 -16.92 -14.55 14.56
C LEU A 492 -17.24 -14.75 16.03
N GLY A 493 -17.05 -15.97 16.53
CA GLY A 493 -17.11 -16.25 17.95
C GLY A 493 -16.39 -17.53 18.32
N ARG A 494 -16.45 -17.85 19.61
CA ARG A 494 -15.99 -19.12 20.18
C ARG A 494 -17.14 -19.85 20.87
N VAL A 495 -16.98 -21.16 21.04
CA VAL A 495 -17.98 -21.99 21.72
C VAL A 495 -17.45 -22.42 23.08
N GLU A 496 -18.14 -22.01 24.14
CA GLU A 496 -17.86 -22.37 25.54
C GLU A 496 -19.16 -22.80 26.22
N ASP A 497 -19.16 -23.92 26.94
CA ASP A 497 -20.33 -24.45 27.66
C ASP A 497 -21.63 -24.45 26.82
N ASP A 498 -21.54 -24.91 25.56
CA ASP A 498 -22.61 -24.93 24.56
C ASP A 498 -23.20 -23.54 24.21
N ARG A 499 -22.44 -22.47 24.45
CA ARG A 499 -22.81 -21.08 24.12
C ARG A 499 -21.85 -20.47 23.11
N PHE A 500 -22.41 -19.69 22.19
CA PHE A 500 -21.65 -18.84 21.29
C PHE A 500 -21.27 -17.53 22.00
N LEU A 501 -19.97 -17.29 22.13
CA LEU A 501 -19.41 -16.04 22.64
C LEU A 501 -18.81 -15.28 21.48
N GLU A 502 -19.40 -14.13 21.16
CA GLU A 502 -18.98 -13.31 20.05
C GLU A 502 -17.59 -12.69 20.30
N LEU A 503 -16.75 -12.69 19.27
CA LEU A 503 -15.44 -12.03 19.26
C LEU A 503 -15.54 -10.75 18.43
N MET A 504 -15.06 -9.65 19.01
CA MET A 504 -15.07 -8.32 18.39
C MET A 504 -13.70 -7.67 18.56
N THR A 505 -13.34 -6.80 17.63
CA THR A 505 -12.14 -5.98 17.78
C THR A 505 -12.43 -4.75 18.65
N GLY A 506 -11.42 -4.30 19.40
CA GLY A 506 -11.43 -2.98 20.06
C GLY A 506 -10.86 -1.86 19.18
N THR A 507 -10.38 -2.19 17.97
CA THR A 507 -9.65 -1.27 17.10
C THR A 507 -10.57 -0.58 16.10
N MET A 508 -10.43 0.74 15.96
CA MET A 508 -11.07 1.48 14.87
C MET A 508 -10.20 1.48 13.60
N TYR A 509 -10.44 0.49 12.73
CA TYR A 509 -9.67 0.29 11.50
C TYR A 509 -9.96 1.31 10.39
N HIS A 510 -9.01 2.13 9.97
CA HIS A 510 -9.20 3.06 8.85
C HIS A 510 -7.86 3.40 8.19
N ASN A 511 -7.91 3.90 6.97
CA ASN A 511 -6.75 4.46 6.28
C ASN A 511 -6.93 5.97 6.09
N LEU A 512 -5.87 6.74 6.29
CA LEU A 512 -5.90 8.20 6.19
C LEU A 512 -6.24 8.69 4.77
N SER A 513 -5.83 7.95 3.74
CA SER A 513 -6.11 8.29 2.33
C SER A 513 -7.52 7.91 1.89
N CYS A 514 -8.21 7.05 2.65
CA CYS A 514 -9.57 6.57 2.35
C CYS A 514 -10.61 6.99 3.39
N MET A 515 -10.32 8.01 4.21
CA MET A 515 -11.22 8.41 5.31
C MET A 515 -12.66 8.71 4.87
N LEU A 516 -12.86 9.26 3.67
CA LEU A 516 -14.20 9.52 3.12
C LEU A 516 -15.03 8.23 2.97
N TRP A 517 -14.38 7.10 2.71
CA TRP A 517 -15.04 5.81 2.54
C TRP A 517 -14.94 4.94 3.80
N ASP A 518 -13.87 5.01 4.58
CA ASP A 518 -13.77 4.26 5.84
C ASP A 518 -14.64 4.84 6.95
N MET A 519 -14.73 6.17 7.01
CA MET A 519 -15.38 6.92 8.09
C MET A 519 -16.20 8.08 7.51
N GLN A 520 -17.01 7.80 6.49
CA GLN A 520 -17.81 8.80 5.77
C GLN A 520 -18.60 9.70 6.71
N ARG A 521 -19.25 9.10 7.72
CA ARG A 521 -20.05 9.86 8.68
C ARG A 521 -19.20 10.86 9.47
N THR A 522 -17.96 10.52 9.80
CA THR A 522 -17.02 11.42 10.49
C THR A 522 -16.75 12.66 9.64
N LEU A 523 -16.39 12.49 8.37
CA LEU A 523 -16.03 13.61 7.49
C LEU A 523 -17.24 14.45 7.11
N LEU A 524 -18.36 13.81 6.74
CA LEU A 524 -19.56 14.54 6.32
C LEU A 524 -20.23 15.28 7.48
N SER A 525 -20.23 14.72 8.69
CA SER A 525 -20.73 15.46 9.87
C SER A 525 -19.87 16.68 10.21
N TYR A 526 -18.56 16.64 9.97
CA TYR A 526 -17.69 17.80 10.10
C TYR A 526 -18.02 18.88 9.07
N ALA A 527 -18.17 18.50 7.80
CA ALA A 527 -18.61 19.41 6.74
C ALA A 527 -19.97 20.05 7.07
N GLU A 528 -20.95 19.26 7.53
CA GLU A 528 -22.25 19.77 7.96
C GLU A 528 -22.17 20.72 9.16
N ALA A 529 -21.38 20.37 10.18
CA ALA A 529 -21.22 21.21 11.36
C ALA A 529 -20.59 22.55 11.00
N HIS A 530 -19.61 22.53 10.09
CA HIS A 530 -18.98 23.74 9.57
C HIS A 530 -19.98 24.58 8.77
N ASP A 531 -20.71 23.99 7.81
CA ASP A 531 -21.73 24.67 7.00
C ASP A 531 -22.78 25.37 7.88
N ARG A 532 -23.20 24.72 8.97
CA ARG A 532 -24.15 25.31 9.94
C ARG A 532 -23.58 26.51 10.70
N LEU A 533 -22.28 26.52 10.99
CA LEU A 533 -21.62 27.57 11.78
C LEU A 533 -21.21 28.78 10.94
N THR A 534 -20.70 28.54 9.74
CA THR A 534 -20.05 29.58 8.91
C THR A 534 -20.87 29.95 7.68
N GLY A 535 -21.88 29.15 7.31
CA GLY A 535 -22.64 29.32 6.08
C GLY A 535 -21.91 28.85 4.82
N SER A 536 -20.86 28.04 4.97
CA SER A 536 -20.20 27.36 3.84
C SER A 536 -21.10 26.31 3.17
N SER A 537 -20.58 25.68 2.12
CA SER A 537 -21.26 24.62 1.36
C SER A 537 -20.37 23.40 1.13
N LEU A 538 -19.62 23.01 2.16
CA LEU A 538 -18.65 21.91 2.12
C LEU A 538 -19.34 20.56 1.90
N LEU A 539 -20.47 20.30 2.56
CA LEU A 539 -21.21 19.05 2.36
C LEU A 539 -21.64 18.91 0.90
N ALA A 540 -22.18 20.00 0.32
CA ALA A 540 -22.55 20.04 -1.08
C ALA A 540 -21.35 19.77 -2.00
N ALA A 541 -20.18 20.36 -1.69
CA ALA A 541 -18.96 20.12 -2.47
C ALA A 541 -18.48 18.66 -2.42
N PHE A 542 -18.61 17.96 -1.28
CA PHE A 542 -18.33 16.53 -1.20
C PHE A 542 -19.29 15.71 -2.05
N MET A 543 -20.60 15.98 -1.96
CA MET A 543 -21.62 15.24 -2.71
C MET A 543 -21.47 15.48 -4.22
N GLU A 544 -21.32 16.73 -4.66
CA GLU A 544 -21.11 17.06 -6.08
C GLU A 544 -19.81 16.45 -6.65
N GLY A 545 -18.77 16.34 -5.81
CA GLY A 545 -17.47 15.82 -6.23
C GLY A 545 -17.43 14.29 -6.35
N PHE A 546 -18.16 13.58 -5.49
CA PHE A 546 -18.03 12.13 -5.35
C PHE A 546 -19.34 11.35 -5.57
N ASP A 547 -20.48 11.77 -5.00
CA ASP A 547 -21.76 11.03 -5.05
C ASP A 547 -22.32 11.00 -6.49
N GLY A 548 -21.83 10.04 -7.26
CA GLY A 548 -22.06 9.94 -8.70
C GLY A 548 -23.43 9.37 -9.04
N ASN A 549 -24.04 8.64 -8.12
CA ASN A 549 -25.37 8.05 -8.27
C ASN A 549 -26.49 8.91 -7.65
N GLY A 550 -26.15 9.86 -6.76
CA GLY A 550 -27.05 10.81 -6.15
C GLY A 550 -27.95 10.23 -5.05
N ASP A 551 -27.55 9.12 -4.43
CA ASP A 551 -28.30 8.44 -3.36
C ASP A 551 -27.95 8.94 -1.95
N GLY A 552 -26.98 9.86 -1.84
CA GLY A 552 -26.53 10.44 -0.58
C GLY A 552 -25.49 9.59 0.15
N MET A 553 -24.99 8.51 -0.44
CA MET A 553 -23.92 7.67 0.07
C MET A 553 -22.79 7.57 -0.95
N ILE A 554 -21.59 8.04 -0.58
CA ILE A 554 -20.45 8.00 -1.49
C ILE A 554 -19.85 6.59 -1.49
N ASP A 555 -20.01 5.86 -2.59
CA ASP A 555 -19.49 4.50 -2.78
C ASP A 555 -17.97 4.44 -2.93
N TYR A 556 -17.37 3.29 -2.64
CA TYR A 556 -15.92 3.08 -2.85
C TYR A 556 -15.48 3.22 -4.32
N ASP A 557 -16.38 2.95 -5.26
CA ASP A 557 -16.15 3.12 -6.70
C ASP A 557 -16.42 4.58 -7.17
N GLU A 558 -16.89 5.44 -6.26
CA GLU A 558 -17.17 6.85 -6.50
C GLU A 558 -15.98 7.71 -6.07
N ASN A 559 -14.99 7.78 -6.95
CA ASN A 559 -13.72 8.47 -6.72
C ASN A 559 -13.61 9.80 -7.50
N GLY A 560 -14.74 10.38 -7.88
CA GLY A 560 -14.83 11.53 -8.77
C GLY A 560 -14.66 11.19 -10.25
N THR A 561 -14.98 12.14 -11.12
CA THR A 561 -15.02 11.95 -12.59
C THR A 561 -13.77 12.45 -13.32
N LYS A 562 -12.83 13.07 -12.59
CA LYS A 562 -11.63 13.72 -13.15
C LYS A 562 -10.42 12.82 -13.32
N GLY A 563 -10.52 11.54 -12.98
CA GLY A 563 -9.45 10.56 -13.20
C GLY A 563 -8.20 10.73 -12.31
N TYR A 564 -8.38 11.20 -11.07
CA TYR A 564 -7.29 11.54 -10.14
C TYR A 564 -6.18 10.48 -10.08
N TRP A 565 -6.50 9.19 -9.91
CA TRP A 565 -5.49 8.14 -9.72
C TRP A 565 -4.69 7.83 -10.99
N THR A 566 -5.27 8.04 -12.18
CA THR A 566 -4.51 7.90 -13.43
C THR A 566 -3.40 8.94 -13.50
N ILE A 567 -3.73 10.20 -13.18
CA ILE A 567 -2.78 11.33 -13.20
C ILE A 567 -1.79 11.20 -12.04
N ALA A 568 -2.27 10.89 -10.84
CA ALA A 568 -1.46 10.73 -9.64
C ALA A 568 -0.37 9.68 -9.84
N PHE A 569 -0.71 8.48 -10.33
CA PHE A 569 0.30 7.46 -10.57
C PHE A 569 1.26 7.81 -11.72
N TYR A 570 0.81 8.59 -12.71
CA TYR A 570 1.71 9.10 -13.75
C TYR A 570 2.76 10.05 -13.15
N ILE A 571 2.32 11.07 -12.41
CA ILE A 571 3.19 12.05 -11.76
C ILE A 571 4.13 11.36 -10.77
N LEU A 572 3.63 10.46 -9.92
CA LEU A 572 4.46 9.72 -8.96
C LEU A 572 5.49 8.83 -9.65
N ALA A 573 5.13 8.17 -10.75
CA ALA A 573 6.06 7.36 -11.53
C ALA A 573 7.17 8.21 -12.15
N ARG A 574 6.83 9.40 -12.67
CA ARG A 574 7.79 10.35 -13.22
C ARG A 574 8.69 10.95 -12.15
N ALA A 575 8.12 11.39 -11.04
CA ALA A 575 8.85 11.91 -9.89
C ALA A 575 9.89 10.91 -9.38
N LEU A 576 9.49 9.65 -9.22
CA LEU A 576 10.40 8.60 -8.76
C LEU A 576 11.50 8.30 -9.78
N GLU A 577 11.19 8.36 -11.08
CA GLU A 577 12.23 8.26 -12.11
C GLU A 577 13.25 9.40 -12.03
N MET A 578 12.81 10.65 -11.83
CA MET A 578 13.70 11.80 -11.61
C MET A 578 14.59 11.55 -10.39
N GLN A 579 13.99 11.14 -9.25
CA GLN A 579 14.69 10.84 -8.00
C GLN A 579 15.82 9.82 -8.15
N MET A 580 15.64 8.87 -9.06
CA MET A 580 16.59 7.79 -9.25
C MET A 580 17.68 8.10 -10.28
N ARG A 581 17.40 8.92 -11.29
CA ARG A 581 18.29 9.11 -12.45
C ARG A 581 19.02 10.45 -12.46
N GLU A 582 18.47 11.49 -11.87
CA GLU A 582 19.03 12.83 -11.91
C GLU A 582 19.96 13.08 -10.71
N GLU A 583 21.03 13.86 -10.92
CA GLU A 583 22.03 14.16 -9.87
C GLU A 583 21.40 14.79 -8.63
N HIS A 584 20.47 15.72 -8.82
CA HIS A 584 19.66 16.34 -7.76
C HIS A 584 18.21 15.87 -7.75
N GLY A 585 17.95 14.72 -8.38
CA GLY A 585 16.66 14.06 -8.49
C GLY A 585 15.87 13.95 -7.18
N PRO A 586 16.49 13.55 -6.05
CA PRO A 586 15.79 13.46 -4.77
C PRO A 586 15.05 14.74 -4.37
N LEU A 587 15.61 15.91 -4.72
CA LEU A 587 15.01 17.21 -4.47
C LEU A 587 14.04 17.61 -5.58
N SER A 588 14.48 17.56 -6.86
CA SER A 588 13.66 17.99 -8.00
C SER A 588 12.41 17.13 -8.18
N GLY A 589 12.53 15.81 -8.00
CA GLY A 589 11.41 14.88 -8.10
C GLY A 589 10.42 15.01 -6.93
N HIS A 590 10.90 15.27 -5.71
CA HIS A 590 10.00 15.56 -4.57
C HIS A 590 9.26 16.89 -4.77
N PHE A 591 9.96 17.93 -5.22
CA PHE A 591 9.35 19.21 -5.58
C PHE A 591 8.29 19.03 -6.67
N TYR A 592 8.63 18.31 -7.74
CA TYR A 592 7.75 18.04 -8.88
C TYR A 592 6.44 17.36 -8.45
N GLN A 593 6.48 16.25 -7.69
CA GLN A 593 5.25 15.60 -7.23
C GLN A 593 4.44 16.49 -6.28
N THR A 594 5.11 17.25 -5.40
CA THR A 594 4.46 18.12 -4.43
C THR A 594 3.68 19.23 -5.14
N ALA A 595 4.34 19.93 -6.06
CA ALA A 595 3.74 20.99 -6.85
C ALA A 595 2.64 20.45 -7.78
N ARG A 596 2.95 19.42 -8.59
CA ARG A 596 2.10 18.96 -9.70
C ARG A 596 0.93 18.08 -9.30
N LEU A 597 0.99 17.37 -8.17
CA LEU A 597 -0.10 16.50 -7.70
C LEU A 597 -0.85 17.08 -6.51
N PHE A 598 -0.14 17.54 -5.48
CA PHE A 598 -0.74 17.80 -4.17
C PHE A 598 -1.30 19.22 -3.98
N ILE A 599 -0.75 20.22 -4.65
CA ILE A 599 -1.13 21.64 -4.41
C ILE A 599 -1.64 22.37 -5.65
N LYS A 600 -0.87 22.44 -6.74
CA LYS A 600 -1.21 23.26 -7.91
C LYS A 600 -2.54 22.85 -8.54
N PRO A 601 -2.85 21.56 -8.76
CA PRO A 601 -4.14 21.13 -9.33
C PRO A 601 -5.29 21.05 -8.32
N THR A 602 -5.18 21.69 -7.15
CA THR A 602 -6.31 21.79 -6.21
C THR A 602 -7.22 22.99 -6.52
N ARG A 603 -6.70 23.97 -7.28
CA ARG A 603 -7.39 25.21 -7.67
C ARG A 603 -7.06 25.59 -9.10
N ARG A 604 -8.08 25.97 -9.88
CA ARG A 604 -7.91 26.30 -11.31
C ARG A 604 -7.05 27.53 -11.52
N GLU A 605 -7.20 28.52 -10.65
CA GLU A 605 -6.50 29.81 -10.69
C GLU A 605 -4.99 29.70 -10.42
N TRP A 606 -4.52 28.56 -9.90
CA TRP A 606 -3.10 28.30 -9.68
C TRP A 606 -2.43 27.59 -10.85
N ASN A 607 -3.20 27.21 -11.88
CA ASN A 607 -2.70 26.43 -13.00
C ASN A 607 -3.01 27.13 -14.33
N ALA A 608 -1.99 27.42 -15.15
CA ALA A 608 -2.16 28.12 -16.41
C ALA A 608 -3.07 27.37 -17.41
N GLY A 609 -3.05 26.04 -17.40
CA GLY A 609 -3.96 25.18 -18.15
C GLY A 609 -5.36 25.04 -17.53
N GLY A 610 -5.60 25.68 -16.37
CA GLY A 610 -6.87 25.65 -15.64
C GLY A 610 -7.22 24.27 -15.08
N HIS A 611 -6.22 23.44 -14.79
CA HIS A 611 -6.39 22.09 -14.25
C HIS A 611 -6.76 22.10 -12.76
N ASP A 612 -7.71 21.24 -12.37
CA ASP A 612 -8.18 21.09 -10.99
C ASP A 612 -8.50 19.63 -10.61
N PHE A 613 -7.77 18.67 -11.18
CA PHE A 613 -8.03 17.24 -11.00
C PHE A 613 -7.85 16.72 -9.57
N SER A 614 -7.13 17.44 -8.70
CA SER A 614 -6.93 17.06 -7.29
C SER A 614 -7.90 17.74 -6.33
N ARG A 615 -8.77 18.63 -6.82
CA ARG A 615 -9.67 19.45 -5.98
C ARG A 615 -10.51 18.61 -5.02
N GLU A 616 -11.17 17.56 -5.52
CA GLU A 616 -12.07 16.73 -4.72
C GLU A 616 -11.29 15.91 -3.67
N TYR A 617 -10.14 15.33 -4.03
CA TYR A 617 -9.28 14.63 -3.09
C TYR A 617 -8.68 15.56 -2.02
N HIS A 618 -8.43 16.82 -2.38
CA HIS A 618 -7.99 17.83 -1.41
C HIS A 618 -9.05 18.09 -0.33
N LEU A 619 -10.35 17.99 -0.63
CA LEU A 619 -11.41 18.04 0.39
C LEU A 619 -11.24 16.92 1.41
N VAL A 620 -10.97 15.70 0.94
CA VAL A 620 -10.74 14.53 1.80
C VAL A 620 -9.50 14.73 2.68
N THR A 621 -8.39 15.21 2.09
CA THR A 621 -7.16 15.50 2.83
C THR A 621 -7.36 16.57 3.91
N LEU A 622 -8.11 17.63 3.60
CA LEU A 622 -8.43 18.69 4.58
C LEU A 622 -9.27 18.15 5.72
N ALA A 623 -10.37 17.44 5.43
CA ALA A 623 -11.22 16.89 6.49
C ALA A 623 -10.48 15.85 7.35
N GLY A 624 -9.60 15.04 6.75
CA GLY A 624 -8.71 14.14 7.47
C GLY A 624 -7.70 14.88 8.36
N THR A 625 -7.15 16.01 7.89
CA THR A 625 -6.26 16.87 8.69
C THR A 625 -7.01 17.50 9.86
N ALA A 626 -8.23 18.01 9.65
CA ALA A 626 -9.08 18.53 10.71
C ALA A 626 -9.35 17.46 11.80
N PHE A 627 -9.55 16.21 11.40
CA PHE A 627 -9.69 15.09 12.34
C PHE A 627 -8.42 14.84 13.15
N GLN A 628 -7.22 14.91 12.55
CA GLN A 628 -5.98 14.77 13.31
C GLN A 628 -5.77 15.94 14.28
N LEU A 629 -6.03 17.17 13.82
CA LEU A 629 -5.94 18.37 14.66
C LEU A 629 -6.91 18.32 15.84
N SER A 630 -8.14 17.82 15.64
CA SER A 630 -9.11 17.70 16.74
C SER A 630 -8.65 16.74 17.84
N ARG A 631 -7.75 15.81 17.53
CA ARG A 631 -7.18 14.84 18.48
C ARG A 631 -5.95 15.35 19.22
N ASN A 632 -5.52 16.58 18.99
CA ASN A 632 -4.41 17.17 19.75
C ASN A 632 -4.73 17.17 21.26
N GLU A 633 -3.75 16.84 22.09
CA GLU A 633 -3.93 16.82 23.55
C GLU A 633 -4.08 18.22 24.15
N ALA A 634 -3.53 19.24 23.50
CA ALA A 634 -3.67 20.63 23.87
C ALA A 634 -4.81 21.30 23.10
N VAL A 635 -5.35 22.38 23.70
CA VAL A 635 -6.39 23.20 23.09
C VAL A 635 -5.78 24.51 22.61
N PHE A 636 -6.10 24.90 21.39
CA PHE A 636 -5.63 26.13 20.76
C PHE A 636 -6.80 26.94 20.24
N ASP A 637 -6.61 28.25 20.11
CA ASP A 637 -7.57 29.12 19.44
C ASP A 637 -7.48 28.96 17.92
N ASP A 638 -8.63 29.01 17.26
CA ASP A 638 -8.70 29.11 15.80
C ASP A 638 -8.46 30.57 15.38
N PRO A 639 -7.44 30.85 14.54
CA PRO A 639 -7.11 32.23 14.17
C PRO A 639 -8.03 32.81 13.07
N PHE A 640 -8.85 31.98 12.42
CA PHE A 640 -9.73 32.39 11.31
C PHE A 640 -11.18 32.56 11.74
N VAL A 641 -11.65 31.81 12.74
CA VAL A 641 -13.02 31.90 13.26
C VAL A 641 -13.02 32.36 14.73
N PRO A 642 -13.38 33.63 15.01
CA PRO A 642 -13.32 34.18 16.38
C PRO A 642 -14.12 33.36 17.39
N GLY A 643 -13.44 32.97 18.47
CA GLY A 643 -14.04 32.22 19.58
C GLY A 643 -14.20 30.72 19.31
N MET A 644 -13.79 30.21 18.14
CA MET A 644 -13.61 28.78 17.90
C MET A 644 -12.25 28.33 18.43
N ARG A 645 -12.18 27.08 18.88
CA ARG A 645 -11.00 26.41 19.41
C ARG A 645 -10.90 25.00 18.82
N TRP A 646 -9.71 24.42 18.86
CA TRP A 646 -9.47 23.07 18.37
C TRP A 646 -8.54 22.29 19.31
N GLY A 647 -8.58 20.96 19.22
CA GLY A 647 -7.92 20.01 20.14
C GLY A 647 -8.86 19.45 21.21
N GLN A 648 -8.47 18.36 21.86
CA GLN A 648 -9.28 17.61 22.84
C GLN A 648 -10.70 17.27 22.36
N GLY A 649 -10.84 16.91 21.08
CA GLY A 649 -12.11 16.62 20.42
C GLY A 649 -12.82 17.84 19.84
N MET A 650 -12.29 19.06 19.97
CA MET A 650 -12.78 20.23 19.24
C MET A 650 -12.13 20.30 17.85
N TRP A 651 -12.93 20.48 16.81
CA TRP A 651 -12.47 20.53 15.43
C TRP A 651 -12.18 21.96 15.00
N PRO A 652 -11.11 22.19 14.23
CA PRO A 652 -10.79 23.51 13.68
C PRO A 652 -11.77 23.94 12.59
N SER A 653 -11.73 25.23 12.25
CA SER A 653 -12.36 25.74 11.03
C SER A 653 -11.72 25.16 9.77
N TRP A 654 -12.46 25.21 8.66
CA TRP A 654 -11.96 24.77 7.36
C TRP A 654 -10.81 25.67 6.87
N GLU A 655 -10.91 26.97 7.13
CA GLU A 655 -9.92 27.98 6.78
C GLU A 655 -8.58 27.73 7.49
N PHE A 656 -8.61 27.49 8.81
CA PHE A 656 -7.40 27.14 9.56
C PHE A 656 -6.79 25.84 9.04
N THR A 657 -7.62 24.82 8.81
CA THR A 657 -7.14 23.52 8.31
C THR A 657 -6.48 23.66 6.94
N SER A 658 -7.07 24.46 6.04
CA SER A 658 -6.50 24.77 4.73
C SER A 658 -5.16 25.47 4.87
N TRP A 659 -5.08 26.53 5.67
CA TRP A 659 -3.83 27.24 5.92
C TRP A 659 -2.76 26.31 6.50
N TYR A 660 -3.11 25.52 7.51
CA TYR A 660 -2.20 24.57 8.18
C TYR A 660 -1.60 23.57 7.19
N LEU A 661 -2.44 22.97 6.34
CA LEU A 661 -2.00 22.01 5.34
C LEU A 661 -1.08 22.64 4.30
N PHE A 662 -1.45 23.81 3.74
CA PHE A 662 -0.58 24.49 2.76
C PHE A 662 0.75 24.92 3.37
N MET A 663 0.76 25.44 4.60
CA MET A 663 2.02 25.76 5.29
C MET A 663 2.89 24.52 5.50
N SER A 664 2.29 23.39 5.88
CA SER A 664 3.01 22.11 6.01
C SER A 664 3.65 21.67 4.69
N VAL A 665 2.93 21.80 3.58
CA VAL A 665 3.44 21.36 2.27
C VAL A 665 4.49 22.32 1.69
N ILE A 666 4.27 23.62 1.84
CA ILE A 666 5.16 24.65 1.30
C ILE A 666 6.45 24.74 2.12
N TYR A 667 6.35 24.69 3.44
CA TYR A 667 7.45 25.02 4.35
C TYR A 667 7.84 23.91 5.34
N GLY A 668 7.03 22.86 5.49
CA GLY A 668 7.26 21.79 6.47
C GLY A 668 6.76 22.11 7.89
N GLY A 669 6.29 23.33 8.14
CA GLY A 669 5.84 23.76 9.47
C GLY A 669 5.02 25.05 9.45
N GLN A 670 4.50 25.44 10.62
CA GLN A 670 3.57 26.56 10.78
C GLN A 670 4.25 27.85 11.27
N SER A 671 5.52 27.77 11.67
CA SER A 671 6.35 28.91 12.10
C SER A 671 7.75 28.83 11.47
N LEU A 672 8.47 29.97 11.41
CA LEU A 672 9.84 30.01 10.86
C LEU A 672 10.82 29.04 11.55
N ALA A 673 10.58 28.75 12.83
CA ALA A 673 11.40 27.81 13.61
C ALA A 673 11.09 26.33 13.28
N GLU A 674 9.93 26.05 12.70
CA GLU A 674 9.47 24.71 12.35
C GLU A 674 9.70 24.38 10.86
N PHE A 675 10.24 25.31 10.06
CA PHE A 675 10.49 25.04 8.65
C PHE A 675 11.46 23.86 8.51
N SER A 676 11.04 22.85 7.76
CA SER A 676 11.75 21.57 7.67
C SER A 676 11.63 20.94 6.29
N ALA A 677 12.56 20.03 6.00
CA ALA A 677 12.43 19.09 4.91
C ALA A 677 11.60 17.87 5.37
N PRO A 678 10.87 17.20 4.45
CA PRO A 678 10.65 17.60 3.06
C PRO A 678 9.58 18.69 2.91
N SER A 679 9.79 19.66 2.02
CA SER A 679 8.81 20.71 1.65
C SER A 679 9.29 21.46 0.40
N LEU A 680 8.40 22.16 -0.31
CA LEU A 680 8.79 22.90 -1.53
C LEU A 680 9.92 23.90 -1.28
N TYR A 681 9.82 24.66 -0.19
CA TYR A 681 10.85 25.62 0.19
C TYR A 681 12.16 24.92 0.52
N ALA A 682 12.10 23.84 1.30
CA ALA A 682 13.27 23.07 1.67
C ALA A 682 13.99 22.46 0.46
N ASP A 683 13.25 21.96 -0.53
CA ASP A 683 13.83 21.36 -1.73
C ASP A 683 14.57 22.40 -2.57
N ALA A 684 13.92 23.54 -2.83
CA ALA A 684 14.51 24.65 -3.59
C ALA A 684 15.73 25.24 -2.86
N PHE A 685 15.62 25.48 -1.55
CA PHE A 685 16.73 25.94 -0.72
C PHE A 685 17.92 24.99 -0.77
N GLN A 686 17.70 23.69 -0.54
CA GLN A 686 18.78 22.69 -0.53
C GLN A 686 19.45 22.58 -1.89
N TYR A 687 18.67 22.63 -2.97
CA TYR A 687 19.22 22.63 -4.32
C TYR A 687 20.12 23.83 -4.57
N ALA A 688 19.64 25.03 -4.25
CA ALA A 688 20.41 26.26 -4.41
C ALA A 688 21.71 26.24 -3.57
N ASP A 689 21.64 25.80 -2.32
CA ASP A 689 22.82 25.69 -1.46
C ASP A 689 23.84 24.69 -2.01
N LYS A 690 23.40 23.51 -2.45
CA LYS A 690 24.26 22.44 -2.96
C LYS A 690 24.95 22.81 -4.28
N THR A 691 24.23 23.47 -5.18
CA THR A 691 24.73 23.80 -6.53
C THR A 691 25.52 25.10 -6.58
N THR A 692 25.08 26.14 -5.87
CA THR A 692 25.66 27.49 -6.00
C THR A 692 26.55 27.89 -4.82
N ASN A 693 26.27 27.36 -3.61
CA ASN A 693 27.02 27.67 -2.39
C ASN A 693 27.88 26.48 -1.91
N GLY A 694 27.93 25.40 -2.70
CA GLY A 694 28.75 24.24 -2.44
C GLY A 694 28.36 23.42 -1.19
N GLY A 695 27.11 23.54 -0.73
CA GLY A 695 26.60 22.87 0.46
C GLY A 695 26.94 23.59 1.78
N GLY A 696 27.10 24.92 1.74
CA GLY A 696 27.55 25.70 2.89
C GLY A 696 26.62 25.65 4.12
N TYR A 697 25.32 25.48 3.91
CA TYR A 697 24.34 25.31 4.99
C TYR A 697 23.96 23.84 5.20
N THR A 698 23.81 23.09 4.12
CA THR A 698 23.41 21.67 4.15
C THR A 698 24.54 20.73 4.58
N GLY A 699 25.79 21.20 4.59
CA GLY A 699 26.97 20.44 5.00
C GLY A 699 27.46 19.42 3.97
N SER A 700 26.75 19.23 2.85
CA SER A 700 27.10 18.30 1.79
C SER A 700 26.55 18.77 0.44
N ARG A 701 27.24 18.44 -0.65
CA ARG A 701 26.74 18.62 -2.02
C ARG A 701 25.81 17.49 -2.48
N ASP A 702 25.84 16.36 -1.78
CA ASP A 702 24.99 15.21 -2.08
C ASP A 702 23.52 15.58 -1.86
N ALA A 703 22.66 15.33 -2.85
CA ALA A 703 21.24 15.64 -2.81
C ALA A 703 20.49 14.89 -1.68
N SER A 704 21.02 13.75 -1.22
CA SER A 704 20.37 12.89 -0.22
C SER A 704 20.87 13.14 1.20
N ILE A 705 21.88 14.01 1.38
CA ILE A 705 22.50 14.29 2.69
C ILE A 705 22.34 15.76 3.02
N SER A 706 21.72 16.06 4.15
CA SER A 706 21.49 17.44 4.59
C SER A 706 21.53 17.54 6.10
N ASP A 707 22.15 18.60 6.63
CA ASP A 707 22.04 18.96 8.05
C ASP A 707 20.57 19.28 8.38
N PRO A 708 19.94 18.61 9.36
CA PRO A 708 18.57 18.91 9.79
C PRO A 708 18.35 20.38 10.20
N CYS A 709 19.41 21.09 10.63
CA CYS A 709 19.36 22.50 11.01
C CYS A 709 19.64 23.48 9.85
N ALA A 710 19.87 22.98 8.62
CA ALA A 710 20.32 23.80 7.49
C ALA A 710 19.39 24.99 7.19
N ILE A 711 18.07 24.77 7.21
CA ILE A 711 17.07 25.81 6.93
C ILE A 711 17.09 26.87 8.04
N ALA A 712 17.09 26.45 9.31
CA ALA A 712 17.13 27.38 10.44
C ALA A 712 18.41 28.23 10.42
N ASN A 713 19.57 27.62 10.14
CA ASN A 713 20.85 28.30 10.00
C ASN A 713 20.84 29.31 8.85
N TYR A 714 20.22 28.95 7.71
CA TYR A 714 20.07 29.84 6.56
C TYR A 714 19.21 31.06 6.89
N LEU A 715 18.01 30.83 7.46
CA LEU A 715 17.09 31.89 7.84
C LEU A 715 17.73 32.83 8.87
N GLU A 716 18.45 32.29 9.84
CA GLU A 716 19.20 33.09 10.82
C GLU A 716 20.28 33.95 10.16
N ALA A 717 21.08 33.37 9.25
CA ALA A 717 22.14 34.09 8.54
C ALA A 717 21.58 35.26 7.71
N VAL A 718 20.50 35.03 6.94
CA VAL A 718 19.84 36.08 6.16
C VAL A 718 19.26 37.15 7.08
N SER A 719 18.64 36.77 8.21
CA SER A 719 18.13 37.74 9.20
C SER A 719 19.23 38.63 9.80
N LYS A 720 20.48 38.14 9.84
CA LYS A 720 21.68 38.87 10.28
C LYS A 720 22.39 39.63 9.16
N GLY A 721 21.81 39.66 7.96
CA GLY A 721 22.31 40.43 6.81
C GLY A 721 23.19 39.66 5.83
N ALA A 722 23.22 38.32 5.89
CA ALA A 722 23.81 37.53 4.81
C ALA A 722 23.03 37.72 3.50
N ALA A 723 23.72 37.65 2.36
CA ALA A 723 23.07 37.67 1.06
C ALA A 723 22.21 36.40 0.89
N PRO A 724 20.95 36.50 0.42
CA PRO A 724 20.15 35.33 0.08
C PRO A 724 20.80 34.47 -1.01
N LEU A 725 20.54 33.17 -0.97
CA LEU A 725 20.92 32.24 -2.04
C LEU A 725 20.19 32.58 -3.36
N ASP A 726 20.75 32.17 -4.50
CA ASP A 726 20.22 32.49 -5.84
C ASP A 726 19.05 31.55 -6.24
N PHE A 727 17.93 31.71 -5.54
CA PHE A 727 16.65 31.10 -5.91
C PHE A 727 15.46 32.00 -5.57
N THR A 728 14.34 31.79 -6.26
CA THR A 728 13.04 32.39 -5.94
C THR A 728 11.95 31.32 -6.02
N LEU A 729 11.22 31.11 -4.92
CA LEU A 729 10.00 30.30 -4.87
C LEU A 729 8.79 31.21 -5.08
N TYR A 730 7.99 30.93 -6.09
CA TYR A 730 6.78 31.70 -6.41
C TYR A 730 5.55 31.06 -5.78
N LEU A 731 4.80 31.84 -5.01
CA LEU A 731 3.63 31.37 -4.25
C LEU A 731 2.41 32.25 -4.54
N PRO A 732 1.18 31.75 -4.28
CA PRO A 732 0.01 32.61 -4.35
C PRO A 732 0.02 33.63 -3.20
N GLU A 733 -0.74 34.72 -3.36
CA GLU A 733 -0.90 35.76 -2.34
C GLU A 733 -1.31 35.17 -0.98
N GLY A 734 -0.70 35.67 0.10
CA GLY A 734 -0.98 35.27 1.48
C GLY A 734 -0.04 34.19 2.05
N TYR A 735 0.93 33.69 1.28
CA TYR A 735 1.88 32.67 1.71
C TYR A 735 3.35 33.12 1.75
N GLY A 736 3.68 34.31 1.26
CA GLY A 736 5.05 34.84 1.22
C GLY A 736 5.50 35.55 2.50
N SER A 737 4.62 35.68 3.49
CA SER A 737 4.96 36.25 4.79
C SER A 737 4.32 35.47 5.94
N LEU A 738 5.01 35.46 7.08
CA LEU A 738 4.56 34.82 8.31
C LEU A 738 4.83 35.75 9.49
N ASP A 739 3.84 35.93 10.38
CA ASP A 739 3.90 36.89 11.49
C ASP A 739 4.34 38.31 11.09
N GLY A 740 3.90 38.74 9.90
CA GLY A 740 4.24 40.05 9.33
C GLY A 740 5.68 40.18 8.84
N ARG A 741 6.43 39.07 8.74
CA ARG A 741 7.80 39.03 8.21
C ARG A 741 7.81 38.33 6.85
N ALA A 742 8.45 38.97 5.86
CA ALA A 742 8.68 38.36 4.57
C ALA A 742 9.62 37.15 4.72
N ILE A 743 9.28 36.05 4.05
CA ILE A 743 10.12 34.85 4.03
C ILE A 743 11.22 35.05 2.96
N PRO A 744 12.50 34.82 3.29
CA PRO A 744 13.58 34.93 2.31
C PRO A 744 13.33 34.07 1.07
N ASN A 745 13.63 34.62 -0.12
CA ASN A 745 13.53 33.93 -1.42
C ASN A 745 12.12 33.54 -1.85
N VAL A 746 11.09 34.19 -1.30
CA VAL A 746 9.70 33.96 -1.71
C VAL A 746 9.15 35.21 -2.37
N GLU A 747 8.46 35.02 -3.51
CA GLU A 747 7.72 36.07 -4.19
C GLU A 747 6.26 35.63 -4.36
N GLU A 748 5.32 36.47 -3.91
CA GLU A 748 3.90 36.23 -4.15
C GLU A 748 3.52 36.68 -5.55
N THR A 749 2.70 35.90 -6.25
CA THR A 749 2.27 36.19 -7.61
C THR A 749 0.87 35.66 -7.88
N GLY A 750 0.11 36.41 -8.69
CA GLY A 750 -1.15 35.95 -9.29
C GLY A 750 -0.99 35.34 -10.68
N ASP A 751 0.24 35.20 -11.17
CA ASP A 751 0.53 34.60 -12.48
C ASP A 751 0.50 33.06 -12.40
N PRO A 752 -0.54 32.39 -12.96
CA PRO A 752 -0.71 30.95 -12.84
C PRO A 752 0.41 30.12 -13.52
N GLU A 753 1.22 30.73 -14.40
CA GLU A 753 2.42 30.08 -14.95
C GLU A 753 3.51 29.94 -13.90
N LYS A 754 3.59 30.88 -12.94
CA LYS A 754 4.63 30.92 -11.90
C LYS A 754 4.20 30.32 -10.56
N VAL A 755 2.90 30.25 -10.26
CA VAL A 755 2.46 29.72 -8.96
C VAL A 755 3.00 28.30 -8.72
N PHE A 756 3.66 28.11 -7.58
CA PHE A 756 4.37 26.90 -7.14
C PHE A 756 5.52 26.46 -8.04
N THR A 757 6.27 27.41 -8.61
CA THR A 757 7.54 27.13 -9.30
C THR A 757 8.73 27.66 -8.50
N ALA A 758 9.90 27.04 -8.69
CA ALA A 758 11.16 27.54 -8.15
C ALA A 758 12.11 27.90 -9.29
N HIS A 759 12.67 29.12 -9.26
CA HIS A 759 13.56 29.63 -10.29
C HIS A 759 14.97 29.78 -9.73
N PHE A 760 15.97 29.30 -10.48
CA PHE A 760 17.38 29.34 -10.09
C PHE A 760 18.22 30.09 -11.13
N GLY A 761 19.34 30.68 -10.71
CA GLY A 761 20.32 31.29 -11.63
C GLY A 761 19.79 32.50 -12.41
N GLY A 762 18.84 33.25 -11.84
CA GLY A 762 18.08 34.29 -12.54
C GLY A 762 17.06 33.76 -13.56
N GLY A 763 16.51 32.56 -13.34
CA GLY A 763 15.48 31.95 -14.20
C GLY A 763 16.02 31.10 -15.34
N ARG A 764 17.27 30.64 -15.26
CA ARG A 764 17.86 29.72 -16.26
C ARG A 764 17.38 28.28 -16.07
N GLU A 765 17.03 27.95 -14.84
CA GLU A 765 16.43 26.69 -14.46
C GLU A 765 15.14 26.98 -13.70
N VAL A 766 14.09 26.24 -14.03
CA VAL A 766 12.76 26.36 -13.43
C VAL A 766 12.29 24.96 -13.08
N TRP A 767 11.89 24.79 -11.82
CA TRP A 767 11.19 23.60 -11.33
C TRP A 767 9.70 23.88 -11.22
#